data_AF-A0A653G4J9-F1
#
_entry.id   AF-A0A653G4J9-F1
#
_cell.length_a   1.000
_cell.length_b   1.000
_cell.length_c   1.000
_cell.angle_alpha   90.00
_cell.angle_beta   90.00
_cell.angle_gamma   90.00
#
_symmetry.space_group_name_H-M   'P 1'
#
loop_
_entity.id
_entity.type
_entity.pdbx_description
1 polymer ?
#
loop_
_entity_poly.entity_id
_entity_poly.type
_entity_poly.pdbx_seq_one_letter_code
_entity_poly.pdbx_strand_id
1 'polypeptide(L)'
;MEKVDFISLIKDLFPDFKDAKITSQRRSNNGFSFLIQKDALSRWAKIPTSSQYEEDLIGIEQKALSGINNPYLIKLYDVRTQYIKGQRYDVLMFDYIDGQDLKKILKNADKPFSEKETISLISNITEAIKSIWDKGWVHQDIKPKNIIFDKNQNKFVLLDLGIAYYANEFAYSSGRHPSEYVSPEQLKAQMGERVQVTFSSDLFQLGIIAYESLTLQHPFKDDQKKSKINFKRIIEGQYKPISDFDSQVSKQTVQIIERLLNPNAGHRYRDPEDLLCNLSGKEYKKPLNFKEGVYFQVWPGPQGYNNILDFISSKKPSGVVIGASQIPSNDFIVTVKEKGYKLIIDPETFLLQEGIHHSWHGDLAKQNWYMSDLNPSLFAKPNYIKTLIAGVFGLEASHNVDYFIPPYFNIPNYDDEWRHINRTMFLEFLKYSRRLSENKPILCGISISESIINTEKTRKEIVDFYSQFYYFDAFFLRLDVMKNNSPTLIKSVSKLIEELQYHKPVLLADADLVAFGYMAKGLSSLSTSTAESKRKHNLASKNTEKKGGGGGKGGPKDKFFVPKLLQFVKVEGDLSALIRVIGDDALCACDLCKTINKNKKIGKETIEEFVTNWKKGDKNNHFFCCLSEWKDYINSHKPEERLGKYKELIDRAKNIYKKNKEDLKFVQIISNGCFKDWEDAFFST
;
A
#
# COMPACT_ATOMS: atom_id res chain seq x y z
N MET A 1 33.23 17.33 -43.45
CA MET A 1 32.28 17.96 -42.49
C MET A 1 33.07 18.97 -41.68
N GLU A 2 32.82 20.26 -41.86
CA GLU A 2 33.39 21.29 -40.96
C GLU A 2 32.99 20.98 -39.52
N LYS A 3 33.96 21.05 -38.60
CA LYS A 3 33.70 20.90 -37.16
C LYS A 3 32.76 22.03 -36.73
N VAL A 4 31.63 21.68 -36.13
CA VAL A 4 30.78 22.66 -35.43
C VAL A 4 31.60 23.31 -34.33
N ASP A 5 31.63 24.64 -34.31
CA ASP A 5 32.21 25.40 -33.21
C ASP A 5 31.22 25.44 -32.04
N PHE A 6 31.37 24.49 -31.13
CA PHE A 6 30.54 24.39 -29.94
C PHE A 6 30.66 25.60 -29.01
N ILE A 7 31.77 26.34 -29.07
CA ILE A 7 31.97 27.54 -28.25
C ILE A 7 31.07 28.67 -28.77
N SER A 8 31.08 28.91 -30.08
CA SER A 8 30.15 29.86 -30.71
C SER A 8 28.71 29.46 -30.44
N LEU A 9 28.37 28.19 -30.65
CA LEU A 9 27.03 27.66 -30.40
C LEU A 9 26.53 27.97 -28.98
N ILE A 10 27.36 27.72 -27.95
CA ILE A 10 27.00 28.04 -26.56
C ILE A 10 26.75 29.53 -26.38
N LYS A 11 27.63 30.39 -26.92
CA LYS A 11 27.53 31.85 -26.78
C LYS A 11 26.32 32.43 -27.51
N ASP A 12 25.99 31.87 -28.67
CA ASP A 12 24.83 32.27 -29.48
C ASP A 12 23.53 31.84 -28.81
N LEU A 13 23.49 30.61 -28.30
CA LEU A 13 22.32 30.10 -27.59
C LEU A 13 22.13 30.78 -26.23
N PHE A 14 23.19 31.15 -25.52
CA PHE A 14 23.11 31.78 -24.21
C PHE A 14 23.75 33.18 -24.21
N PRO A 15 23.02 34.23 -24.65
CA PRO A 15 23.55 35.60 -24.74
C PRO A 15 24.11 36.14 -23.42
N ASP A 16 23.53 35.72 -22.29
CA ASP A 16 24.03 36.06 -20.95
C ASP A 16 25.48 35.60 -20.72
N PHE A 17 25.96 34.63 -21.50
CA PHE A 17 27.31 34.07 -21.44
C PHE A 17 28.16 34.38 -22.70
N LYS A 18 27.75 35.34 -23.54
CA LYS A 18 28.46 35.70 -24.78
C LYS A 18 29.94 36.04 -24.56
N ASP A 19 30.23 36.79 -23.50
CA ASP A 19 31.60 37.20 -23.13
C ASP A 19 32.29 36.25 -22.13
N ALA A 20 31.67 35.09 -21.85
CA ALA A 20 32.22 34.12 -20.93
C ALA A 20 33.50 33.46 -21.48
N LYS A 21 34.40 33.11 -20.57
CA LYS A 21 35.60 32.32 -20.85
C LYS A 21 35.27 30.84 -20.70
N ILE A 22 35.77 30.02 -21.62
CA ILE A 22 35.74 28.56 -21.47
C ILE A 22 37.06 28.12 -20.84
N THR A 23 36.98 27.58 -19.64
CA THR A 23 38.16 27.23 -18.83
C THR A 23 38.45 25.73 -18.85
N SER A 24 37.49 24.91 -19.27
CA SER A 24 37.67 23.48 -19.45
C SER A 24 36.78 22.94 -20.56
N GLN A 25 37.30 21.97 -21.32
CA GLN A 25 36.54 21.18 -22.28
C GLN A 25 36.85 19.71 -22.06
N ARG A 26 35.80 18.88 -22.04
CA ARG A 26 35.91 17.42 -21.99
C ARG A 26 35.09 16.81 -23.11
N ARG A 27 35.62 15.75 -23.70
CA ARG A 27 34.90 14.89 -24.64
C ARG A 27 34.70 13.52 -24.01
N SER A 28 33.50 12.99 -24.14
CA SER A 28 33.16 11.62 -23.78
C SER A 28 32.49 10.93 -24.98
N ASN A 29 32.21 9.64 -24.86
CA ASN A 29 31.42 8.90 -25.86
C ASN A 29 30.00 9.46 -26.01
N ASN A 30 29.52 10.17 -24.98
CA ASN A 30 28.14 10.63 -24.82
C ASN A 30 27.96 12.12 -25.14
N GLY A 31 29.04 12.85 -25.42
CA GLY A 31 28.95 14.28 -25.69
C GLY A 31 30.22 15.06 -25.38
N PHE A 32 30.11 16.36 -25.58
CA PHE A 32 31.05 17.37 -25.13
C PHE A 32 30.53 18.03 -23.86
N SER A 33 31.47 18.48 -23.03
CA SER A 33 31.14 19.29 -21.86
C SER A 33 32.13 20.42 -21.69
N PHE A 34 31.63 21.58 -21.26
CA PHE A 34 32.38 22.82 -21.17
C PHE A 34 32.15 23.48 -19.81
N LEU A 35 33.22 23.91 -19.17
CA LEU A 35 33.14 24.82 -18.03
C LEU A 35 33.19 26.25 -18.55
N ILE A 36 32.12 27.00 -18.28
CA ILE A 36 31.92 28.37 -18.73
C ILE A 36 31.98 29.28 -17.51
N GLN A 37 32.79 30.32 -17.57
CA GLN A 37 32.97 31.27 -16.48
C GLN A 37 32.73 32.69 -16.98
N LYS A 38 31.79 33.39 -16.34
CA LYS A 38 31.53 34.81 -16.53
C LYS A 38 31.51 35.49 -15.17
N ASP A 39 32.42 36.43 -14.96
CA ASP A 39 32.62 37.09 -13.67
C ASP A 39 32.81 36.06 -12.54
N ALA A 40 31.99 36.12 -11.48
CA ALA A 40 31.99 35.15 -10.39
C ALA A 40 31.13 33.90 -10.65
N LEU A 41 30.42 33.83 -11.79
CA LEU A 41 29.49 32.75 -12.08
C LEU A 41 30.15 31.68 -12.96
N SER A 42 30.08 30.43 -12.50
CA SER A 42 30.53 29.25 -13.25
C SER A 42 29.35 28.34 -13.60
N ARG A 43 29.30 27.87 -14.84
CA ARG A 43 28.29 26.94 -15.34
C ARG A 43 28.92 25.80 -16.14
N TRP A 44 28.26 24.66 -16.13
CA TRP A 44 28.65 23.49 -16.91
C TRP A 44 27.68 23.31 -18.09
N ALA A 45 28.16 23.43 -19.32
CA ALA A 45 27.37 23.13 -20.52
C ALA A 45 27.64 21.71 -21.01
N LYS A 46 26.59 20.94 -21.22
CA LYS A 46 26.60 19.59 -21.79
C LYS A 46 26.01 19.63 -23.20
N ILE A 47 26.74 19.13 -24.19
CA ILE A 47 26.31 19.01 -25.59
C ILE A 47 26.42 17.54 -26.02
N PRO A 48 25.31 16.80 -26.10
CA PRO A 48 25.32 15.41 -26.52
C PRO A 48 25.77 15.24 -27.99
N THR A 49 26.49 14.15 -28.32
CA THR A 49 27.19 13.99 -29.62
C THR A 49 26.40 13.31 -30.75
N SER A 50 25.30 12.61 -30.48
CA SER A 50 24.62 11.80 -31.51
C SER A 50 23.35 12.45 -32.05
N SER A 51 23.12 12.27 -33.36
CA SER A 51 21.83 12.46 -34.04
C SER A 51 20.78 11.40 -33.64
N GLN A 52 21.03 10.68 -32.55
CA GLN A 52 20.28 9.53 -32.02
C GLN A 52 20.35 9.48 -30.48
N TYR A 53 20.68 10.59 -29.81
CA TYR A 53 20.10 10.79 -28.48
C TYR A 53 18.63 10.95 -28.79
N GLU A 54 17.85 9.88 -28.61
CA GLU A 54 16.39 9.92 -28.76
C GLU A 54 15.94 11.23 -28.10
N GLU A 55 15.26 12.10 -28.84
CA GLU A 55 14.82 13.42 -28.35
C GLU A 55 14.17 13.30 -26.96
N ASP A 56 13.61 12.13 -26.69
CA ASP A 56 13.10 11.62 -25.43
C ASP A 56 14.08 11.74 -24.25
N LEU A 57 15.38 11.40 -24.35
CA LEU A 57 16.31 11.38 -23.20
C LEU A 57 16.65 12.79 -22.69
N ILE A 58 16.83 13.75 -23.60
CA ILE A 58 17.06 15.16 -23.23
C ILE A 58 15.77 15.75 -22.64
N GLY A 59 14.63 15.44 -23.26
CA GLY A 59 13.32 15.78 -22.72
C GLY A 59 13.08 15.18 -21.33
N ILE A 60 13.53 13.95 -21.09
CA ILE A 60 13.50 13.27 -19.79
C ILE A 60 14.37 14.02 -18.77
N GLU A 61 15.65 14.29 -19.09
CA GLU A 61 16.57 14.98 -18.17
C GLU A 61 16.03 16.37 -17.81
N GLN A 62 15.51 17.11 -18.79
CA GLN A 62 14.86 18.40 -18.58
C GLN A 62 13.62 18.28 -17.69
N LYS A 63 12.68 17.37 -18.01
CA LYS A 63 11.43 17.18 -17.23
C LYS A 63 11.71 16.72 -15.80
N ALA A 64 12.69 15.84 -15.62
CA ALA A 64 13.04 15.29 -14.32
C ALA A 64 13.68 16.33 -13.39
N LEU A 65 14.50 17.25 -13.94
CA LEU A 65 15.16 18.31 -13.16
C LEU A 65 14.36 19.61 -13.05
N SER A 66 13.47 19.88 -14.01
CA SER A 66 12.74 21.15 -14.10
C SER A 66 11.96 21.44 -12.82
N GLY A 67 12.14 22.64 -12.26
CA GLY A 67 11.44 23.11 -11.07
C GLY A 67 11.79 22.38 -9.78
N ILE A 68 12.89 21.62 -9.72
CA ILE A 68 13.43 21.09 -8.45
C ILE A 68 14.45 22.09 -7.92
N ASN A 69 14.32 22.47 -6.65
CA ASN A 69 15.33 23.24 -5.94
C ASN A 69 15.80 22.45 -4.72
N ASN A 70 16.86 21.67 -4.90
CA ASN A 70 17.45 20.86 -3.84
C ASN A 70 18.99 21.02 -3.85
N PRO A 71 19.65 21.32 -2.72
CA PRO A 71 21.08 21.58 -2.67
C PRO A 71 21.97 20.34 -2.92
N TYR A 72 21.39 19.14 -2.91
CA TYR A 72 22.04 17.84 -3.11
C TYR A 72 21.74 17.22 -4.48
N LEU A 73 21.04 17.96 -5.36
CA LEU A 73 20.78 17.57 -6.74
C LEU A 73 21.32 18.66 -7.69
N ILE A 74 21.92 18.25 -8.81
CA ILE A 74 22.37 19.18 -9.83
C ILE A 74 21.22 20.07 -10.31
N LYS A 75 21.44 21.38 -10.35
CA LYS A 75 20.45 22.33 -10.86
C LYS A 75 20.64 22.54 -12.35
N LEU A 76 19.59 22.27 -13.11
CA LEU A 76 19.48 22.64 -14.52
C LEU A 76 19.10 24.12 -14.60
N TYR A 77 19.95 24.92 -15.24
CA TYR A 77 19.70 26.34 -15.50
C TYR A 77 18.71 26.49 -16.64
N ASP A 78 19.01 25.92 -17.80
CA ASP A 78 18.20 26.06 -19.01
C ASP A 78 18.66 25.03 -20.08
N VAL A 79 17.78 24.73 -21.04
CA VAL A 79 18.06 23.85 -22.19
C VAL A 79 17.70 24.61 -23.46
N ARG A 80 18.67 24.75 -24.36
CA ARG A 80 18.47 25.46 -25.63
C ARG A 80 18.89 24.60 -26.81
N THR A 81 18.17 24.75 -27.91
CA THR A 81 18.35 23.93 -29.11
C THR A 81 18.65 24.82 -30.31
N GLN A 82 19.61 24.44 -31.13
CA GLN A 82 19.86 25.06 -32.43
C GLN A 82 19.99 24.00 -33.53
N TYR A 83 19.49 24.32 -34.71
CA TYR A 83 19.72 23.51 -35.91
C TYR A 83 20.88 24.09 -36.71
N ILE A 84 21.95 23.33 -36.88
CA ILE A 84 23.10 23.70 -37.71
C ILE A 84 23.17 22.71 -38.87
N LYS A 85 23.05 23.22 -40.11
CA LYS A 85 23.07 22.41 -41.35
C LYS A 85 22.07 21.24 -41.30
N GLY A 86 20.87 21.49 -40.76
CA GLY A 86 19.81 20.49 -40.61
C GLY A 86 19.99 19.50 -39.46
N GLN A 87 21.10 19.57 -38.71
CA GLN A 87 21.33 18.75 -37.52
C GLN A 87 20.93 19.52 -36.25
N ARG A 88 20.14 18.88 -35.40
CA ARG A 88 19.75 19.39 -34.08
C ARG A 88 20.92 19.29 -33.09
N TYR A 89 21.17 20.37 -32.37
CA TYR A 89 22.11 20.42 -31.25
C TYR A 89 21.40 20.99 -30.03
N ASP A 90 21.33 20.20 -28.97
CA ASP A 90 20.82 20.61 -27.67
C ASP A 90 21.99 20.94 -26.74
N VAL A 91 21.88 22.05 -26.02
CA VAL A 91 22.84 22.51 -25.03
C VAL A 91 22.13 22.62 -23.69
N LEU A 92 22.50 21.76 -22.76
CA LEU A 92 21.98 21.76 -21.39
C LEU A 92 22.97 22.51 -20.50
N MET A 93 22.49 23.56 -19.84
CA MET A 93 23.29 24.40 -18.94
C MET A 93 22.98 24.04 -17.49
N PHE A 94 24.01 23.72 -16.70
CA PHE A 94 23.88 23.35 -15.29
C PHE A 94 24.73 24.25 -14.39
N ASP A 95 24.38 24.28 -13.10
CA ASP A 95 25.24 24.86 -12.07
C ASP A 95 26.59 24.11 -12.02
N TYR A 96 27.68 24.86 -11.91
CA TYR A 96 28.98 24.24 -11.68
C TYR A 96 29.14 23.87 -10.21
N ILE A 97 29.59 22.65 -9.95
CA ILE A 97 29.94 22.17 -8.60
C ILE A 97 31.46 22.04 -8.54
N ASP A 98 32.08 22.83 -7.67
CA ASP A 98 33.51 22.80 -7.44
C ASP A 98 33.86 21.62 -6.50
N GLY A 99 34.17 20.48 -7.11
CA GLY A 99 34.42 19.26 -6.37
C GLY A 99 34.96 18.12 -7.22
N GLN A 100 35.14 16.97 -6.59
CA GLN A 100 35.64 15.75 -7.23
C GLN A 100 34.53 14.70 -7.26
N ASP A 101 34.44 13.94 -8.35
CA ASP A 101 33.54 12.80 -8.42
C ASP A 101 33.94 11.72 -7.41
N LEU A 102 32.94 11.14 -6.74
CA LEU A 102 33.13 10.19 -5.64
C LEU A 102 33.89 8.94 -6.11
N LYS A 103 33.77 8.55 -7.39
CA LYS A 103 34.57 7.46 -7.97
C LYS A 103 36.06 7.71 -7.84
N LYS A 104 36.55 8.92 -8.17
CA LYS A 104 37.97 9.26 -8.00
C LYS A 104 38.36 9.35 -6.54
N ILE A 105 37.48 9.88 -5.69
CA ILE A 105 37.74 9.97 -4.25
C ILE A 105 37.97 8.58 -3.68
N LEU A 106 37.03 7.65 -3.87
CA LEU A 106 37.14 6.27 -3.37
C LEU A 106 38.32 5.51 -3.99
N LYS A 107 38.62 5.73 -5.28
CA LYS A 107 39.75 5.08 -5.95
C LYS A 107 41.11 5.52 -5.39
N ASN A 108 41.23 6.78 -5.00
CA ASN A 108 42.48 7.38 -4.53
C ASN A 108 42.53 7.50 -3.00
N ALA A 109 41.56 6.92 -2.29
CA ALA A 109 41.48 7.02 -0.84
C ALA A 109 42.47 6.07 -0.17
N ASP A 110 43.33 6.62 0.69
CA ASP A 110 44.22 5.81 1.54
C ASP A 110 43.47 5.17 2.73
N LYS A 111 42.32 5.75 3.09
CA LYS A 111 41.45 5.29 4.18
C LYS A 111 39.98 5.37 3.78
N PRO A 112 39.11 4.50 4.33
CA PRO A 112 37.67 4.64 4.16
C PRO A 112 37.14 5.96 4.73
N PHE A 113 35.91 6.30 4.35
CA PHE A 113 35.17 7.39 4.97
C PHE A 113 34.90 7.07 6.44
N SER A 114 34.87 8.11 7.27
CA SER A 114 34.34 7.99 8.62
C SER A 114 32.83 7.68 8.58
N GLU A 115 32.33 7.08 9.65
CA GLU A 115 30.89 6.82 9.81
C GLU A 115 30.04 8.09 9.59
N LYS A 116 30.51 9.24 10.09
CA LYS A 116 29.83 10.54 9.92
C LYS A 116 29.77 10.99 8.46
N GLU A 117 30.85 10.81 7.71
CA GLU A 117 30.89 11.14 6.28
C GLU A 117 29.95 10.23 5.49
N THR A 118 29.90 8.93 5.81
CA THR A 118 28.98 7.97 5.20
C THR A 118 27.53 8.32 5.50
N ILE A 119 27.19 8.67 6.75
CA ILE A 119 25.83 9.13 7.11
C ILE A 119 25.47 10.41 6.34
N SER A 120 26.40 11.35 6.20
CA SER A 120 26.18 12.57 5.42
C SER A 120 25.94 12.25 3.94
N LEU A 121 26.68 11.31 3.36
CA LEU A 121 26.47 10.82 2.00
C LEU A 121 25.09 10.21 1.84
N ILE A 122 24.68 9.29 2.73
CA ILE A 122 23.36 8.67 2.68
C ILE A 122 22.27 9.74 2.78
N SER A 123 22.38 10.65 3.76
CA SER A 123 21.41 11.72 3.98
C SER A 123 21.26 12.64 2.75
N ASN A 124 22.36 13.20 2.25
CA ASN A 124 22.34 14.13 1.12
C ASN A 124 21.76 13.49 -0.15
N ILE A 125 22.17 12.26 -0.47
CA ILE A 125 21.70 11.59 -1.67
C ILE A 125 20.25 11.10 -1.52
N THR A 126 19.83 10.72 -0.31
CA THR A 126 18.41 10.40 -0.04
C THR A 126 17.49 11.60 -0.26
N GLU A 127 17.91 12.81 0.15
CA GLU A 127 17.17 14.05 -0.12
C GLU A 127 17.04 14.33 -1.63
N ALA A 128 18.11 14.06 -2.39
CA ALA A 128 18.08 14.17 -3.85
C ALA A 128 17.11 13.15 -4.49
N ILE A 129 17.19 11.88 -4.06
CA ILE A 129 16.27 10.80 -4.49
C ILE A 129 14.83 11.18 -4.18
N LYS A 130 14.56 11.68 -2.97
CA LYS A 130 13.24 12.14 -2.54
C LYS A 130 12.69 13.20 -3.49
N SER A 131 13.49 14.21 -3.83
CA SER A 131 13.05 15.33 -4.67
C SER A 131 12.68 14.92 -6.09
N ILE A 132 13.39 13.92 -6.64
CA ILE A 132 13.11 13.34 -7.95
C ILE A 132 11.87 12.44 -7.88
N TRP A 133 11.76 11.62 -6.83
CA TRP A 133 10.63 10.73 -6.60
C TRP A 133 9.31 11.44 -6.33
N ASP A 134 9.33 12.57 -5.62
CA ASP A 134 8.16 13.42 -5.38
C ASP A 134 7.59 13.98 -6.70
N LYS A 135 8.41 14.03 -7.76
CA LYS A 135 7.98 14.34 -9.13
C LYS A 135 7.67 13.11 -9.96
N GLY A 136 7.66 11.91 -9.38
CA GLY A 136 7.36 10.65 -10.06
C GLY A 136 8.51 10.05 -10.87
N TRP A 137 9.74 10.56 -10.71
CA TRP A 137 10.92 10.07 -11.44
C TRP A 137 11.77 9.14 -10.56
N VAL A 138 12.50 8.23 -11.21
CA VAL A 138 13.51 7.34 -10.62
C VAL A 138 14.82 7.60 -11.36
N HIS A 139 15.91 7.73 -10.64
CA HIS A 139 17.21 8.08 -11.20
C HIS A 139 17.80 6.94 -12.05
N GLN A 140 17.69 5.70 -11.58
CA GLN A 140 18.18 4.46 -12.21
C GLN A 140 19.70 4.29 -12.33
N ASP A 141 20.50 5.36 -12.30
CA ASP A 141 21.97 5.32 -12.46
C ASP A 141 22.76 5.95 -11.30
N ILE A 142 22.35 5.71 -10.05
CA ILE A 142 23.12 6.20 -8.89
C ILE A 142 24.39 5.35 -8.77
N LYS A 143 25.53 6.02 -8.90
CA LYS A 143 26.88 5.44 -8.81
C LYS A 143 27.90 6.52 -8.43
N PRO A 144 29.10 6.17 -7.93
CA PRO A 144 30.09 7.15 -7.47
C PRO A 144 30.54 8.15 -8.55
N LYS A 145 30.46 7.79 -9.84
CA LYS A 145 30.80 8.73 -10.93
C LYS A 145 29.79 9.88 -11.04
N ASN A 146 28.54 9.64 -10.63
CA ASN A 146 27.43 10.59 -10.74
C ASN A 146 27.19 11.34 -9.43
N ILE A 147 28.12 11.27 -8.48
CA ILE A 147 28.07 12.03 -7.22
C ILE A 147 29.34 12.86 -7.14
N ILE A 148 29.22 14.18 -6.95
CA ILE A 148 30.34 15.06 -6.62
C ILE A 148 30.33 15.35 -5.13
N PHE A 149 31.51 15.28 -4.50
CA PHE A 149 31.71 15.87 -3.20
C PHE A 149 32.24 17.30 -3.36
N ASP A 150 31.41 18.27 -3.00
CA ASP A 150 31.78 19.68 -2.92
C ASP A 150 32.48 19.91 -1.58
N LYS A 151 33.81 20.04 -1.62
CA LYS A 151 34.64 20.21 -0.41
C LYS A 151 34.37 21.55 0.27
N ASN A 152 34.04 22.59 -0.49
CA ASN A 152 33.83 23.93 0.04
C ASN A 152 32.53 24.00 0.84
N GLN A 153 31.50 23.29 0.38
CA GLN A 153 30.19 23.23 1.03
C GLN A 153 30.00 22.00 1.92
N ASN A 154 30.99 21.09 1.95
CA ASN A 154 30.97 19.83 2.68
C ASN A 154 29.68 19.02 2.45
N LYS A 155 29.32 18.81 1.18
CA LYS A 155 28.09 18.11 0.79
C LYS A 155 28.30 17.23 -0.44
N PHE A 156 27.45 16.22 -0.58
CA PHE A 156 27.38 15.37 -1.76
C PHE A 156 26.24 15.83 -2.67
N VAL A 157 26.51 15.88 -3.98
CA VAL A 157 25.54 16.32 -4.98
C VAL A 157 25.40 15.27 -6.06
N LEU A 158 24.17 14.80 -6.27
CA LEU A 158 23.79 13.84 -7.30
C LEU A 158 23.66 14.53 -8.66
N LEU A 159 24.16 13.86 -9.70
CA LEU A 159 24.22 14.34 -11.08
C LEU A 159 23.57 13.35 -12.05
N ASP A 160 23.36 13.78 -13.29
CA ASP A 160 23.11 12.97 -14.49
C ASP A 160 21.82 12.13 -14.46
N LEU A 161 20.71 12.80 -14.80
CA LEU A 161 19.38 12.17 -14.97
C LEU A 161 19.12 11.76 -16.42
N GLY A 162 20.17 11.61 -17.25
CA GLY A 162 20.04 11.30 -18.67
C GLY A 162 19.39 9.95 -19.00
N ILE A 163 19.23 9.07 -18.01
CA ILE A 163 18.47 7.81 -18.13
C ILE A 163 17.36 7.69 -17.07
N ALA A 164 16.99 8.82 -16.45
CA ALA A 164 15.92 8.83 -15.46
C ALA A 164 14.63 8.31 -16.09
N TYR A 165 13.80 7.71 -15.26
CA TYR A 165 12.60 7.04 -15.71
C TYR A 165 11.42 7.57 -14.94
N TYR A 166 10.39 7.97 -15.67
CA TYR A 166 9.14 8.35 -15.04
C TYR A 166 8.48 7.06 -14.56
N ALA A 167 8.49 6.82 -13.25
CA ALA A 167 7.98 5.57 -12.68
C ALA A 167 6.49 5.35 -12.92
N ASN A 168 5.81 6.35 -13.49
CA ASN A 168 4.44 6.24 -13.96
C ASN A 168 4.26 5.57 -15.33
N GLU A 169 5.33 5.39 -16.12
CA GLU A 169 5.31 4.75 -17.44
C GLU A 169 5.78 3.30 -17.37
N PHE A 170 5.01 2.40 -16.75
CA PHE A 170 5.40 1.00 -16.51
C PHE A 170 5.64 0.15 -17.78
N ALA A 171 6.79 0.33 -18.42
CA ALA A 171 7.49 -0.61 -19.30
C ALA A 171 8.73 0.07 -19.91
N TYR A 172 9.69 0.51 -19.09
CA TYR A 172 11.06 0.66 -19.57
C TYR A 172 12.08 0.55 -18.43
N SER A 173 12.63 -0.64 -18.17
CA SER A 173 13.99 -0.70 -17.65
C SER A 173 14.84 -0.38 -18.87
N SER A 174 15.57 0.73 -18.86
CA SER A 174 16.27 1.16 -20.06
C SER A 174 17.22 0.10 -20.59
N GLY A 175 17.65 -0.89 -19.80
CA GLY A 175 18.45 -2.04 -20.25
C GLY A 175 19.75 -1.65 -20.95
N ARG A 176 20.04 -0.35 -21.04
CA ARG A 176 20.97 0.23 -22.00
C ARG A 176 22.38 0.25 -21.44
N HIS A 177 22.56 0.09 -20.12
CA HIS A 177 23.88 0.00 -19.50
C HIS A 177 23.90 -1.01 -18.34
N PRO A 178 24.70 -2.09 -18.42
CA PRO A 178 25.06 -2.89 -17.26
C PRO A 178 25.87 -2.01 -16.31
N SER A 179 25.25 -1.57 -15.22
CA SER A 179 25.94 -0.88 -14.12
C SER A 179 26.40 -1.91 -13.10
N GLU A 180 27.59 -1.68 -12.52
CA GLU A 180 28.08 -2.47 -11.38
C GLU A 180 27.17 -2.29 -10.14
N TYR A 181 26.41 -1.19 -10.10
CA TYR A 181 25.52 -0.78 -9.02
C TYR A 181 24.06 -1.22 -9.25
N VAL A 182 23.77 -2.08 -10.23
CA VAL A 182 22.39 -2.48 -10.56
C VAL A 182 21.65 -3.12 -9.38
N SER A 183 20.39 -2.74 -9.18
CA SER A 183 19.53 -3.32 -8.14
C SER A 183 18.95 -4.70 -8.56
N PRO A 184 18.54 -5.55 -7.60
CA PRO A 184 17.91 -6.84 -7.88
C PRO A 184 16.69 -6.73 -8.81
N GLU A 185 15.83 -5.75 -8.58
CA GLU A 185 14.64 -5.51 -9.39
C GLU A 185 14.96 -5.01 -10.81
N GLN A 186 16.01 -4.22 -10.99
CA GLN A 186 16.48 -3.86 -12.33
C GLN A 186 17.02 -5.08 -13.08
N LEU A 187 17.78 -5.95 -12.41
CA LEU A 187 18.25 -7.22 -12.99
C LEU A 187 17.07 -8.11 -13.41
N LYS A 188 16.08 -8.28 -12.53
CA LYS A 188 14.85 -9.04 -12.83
C LYS A 188 14.10 -8.45 -14.02
N ALA A 189 13.96 -7.14 -14.09
CA ALA A 189 13.34 -6.47 -15.23
C ALA A 189 14.12 -6.70 -16.53
N GLN A 190 15.45 -6.67 -16.50
CA GLN A 190 16.32 -6.99 -17.65
C GLN A 190 16.21 -8.46 -18.09
N MET A 191 15.90 -9.37 -17.15
CA MET A 191 15.61 -10.78 -17.43
C MET A 191 14.17 -11.01 -17.94
N GLY A 192 13.37 -9.94 -18.12
CA GLY A 192 12.02 -10.01 -18.65
C GLY A 192 10.92 -10.19 -17.58
N GLU A 193 11.27 -10.16 -16.30
CA GLU A 193 10.27 -10.21 -15.23
C GLU A 193 9.49 -8.90 -15.13
N ARG A 194 8.18 -9.00 -14.91
CA ARG A 194 7.32 -7.84 -14.65
C ARG A 194 7.50 -7.37 -13.22
N VAL A 195 8.52 -6.54 -12.97
CA VAL A 195 8.79 -5.92 -11.67
C VAL A 195 8.84 -4.39 -11.79
N GLN A 196 8.39 -3.69 -10.75
CA GLN A 196 8.44 -2.24 -10.71
C GLN A 196 9.81 -1.78 -10.22
N VAL A 197 10.44 -0.90 -10.99
CA VAL A 197 11.63 -0.14 -10.58
C VAL A 197 11.16 1.20 -10.00
N THR A 198 11.54 1.50 -8.76
CA THR A 198 11.13 2.72 -8.02
C THR A 198 12.30 3.38 -7.31
N PHE A 199 12.05 4.41 -6.50
CA PHE A 199 13.06 4.99 -5.60
C PHE A 199 13.80 3.94 -4.76
N SER A 200 13.18 2.79 -4.47
CA SER A 200 13.83 1.73 -3.68
C SER A 200 15.06 1.18 -4.40
N SER A 201 15.06 1.17 -5.74
CA SER A 201 16.22 0.81 -6.56
C SER A 201 17.37 1.79 -6.42
N ASP A 202 17.04 3.09 -6.40
CA ASP A 202 17.99 4.17 -6.15
C ASP A 202 18.57 4.08 -4.71
N LEU A 203 17.75 3.70 -3.73
CA LEU A 203 18.20 3.45 -2.35
C LEU A 203 19.14 2.24 -2.25
N PHE A 204 18.90 1.17 -3.01
CA PHE A 204 19.82 0.03 -3.06
C PHE A 204 21.19 0.42 -3.62
N GLN A 205 21.18 1.19 -4.72
CA GLN A 205 22.38 1.77 -5.31
C GLN A 205 23.15 2.61 -4.29
N LEU A 206 22.45 3.45 -3.53
CA LEU A 206 23.04 4.22 -2.43
C LEU A 206 23.61 3.32 -1.33
N GLY A 207 22.95 2.20 -1.00
CA GLY A 207 23.45 1.19 -0.07
C GLY A 207 24.79 0.58 -0.51
N ILE A 208 24.94 0.29 -1.81
CA ILE A 208 26.22 -0.19 -2.36
C ILE A 208 27.30 0.86 -2.15
N ILE A 209 27.02 2.13 -2.47
CA ILE A 209 27.99 3.23 -2.34
C ILE A 209 28.36 3.47 -0.86
N ALA A 210 27.39 3.41 0.05
CA ALA A 210 27.62 3.55 1.48
C ALA A 210 28.52 2.41 2.00
N TYR A 211 28.26 1.17 1.60
CA TYR A 211 29.12 0.03 1.92
C TYR A 211 30.55 0.24 1.37
N GLU A 212 30.68 0.66 0.10
CA GLU A 212 31.98 0.94 -0.51
C GLU A 212 32.72 2.07 0.20
N SER A 213 32.01 3.09 0.68
CA SER A 213 32.65 4.22 1.37
C SER A 213 33.28 3.81 2.71
N LEU A 214 32.70 2.82 3.41
CA LEU A 214 33.22 2.31 4.69
C LEU A 214 34.26 1.20 4.53
N THR A 215 34.24 0.47 3.41
CA THR A 215 35.08 -0.74 3.24
C THR A 215 36.11 -0.62 2.13
N LEU A 216 35.97 0.37 1.24
CA LEU A 216 36.68 0.50 -0.04
C LEU A 216 36.52 -0.72 -0.96
N GLN A 217 35.52 -1.58 -0.71
CA GLN A 217 35.22 -2.77 -1.50
C GLN A 217 33.77 -2.76 -1.97
N HIS A 218 33.54 -3.16 -3.22
CA HIS A 218 32.18 -3.39 -3.72
C HIS A 218 31.57 -4.63 -3.02
N PRO A 219 30.36 -4.57 -2.43
CA PRO A 219 29.78 -5.67 -1.63
C PRO A 219 29.59 -6.96 -2.45
N PHE A 220 29.23 -6.82 -3.73
CA PHE A 220 28.91 -7.94 -4.62
C PHE A 220 30.02 -8.30 -5.63
N LYS A 221 31.27 -7.94 -5.34
CA LYS A 221 32.41 -8.29 -6.19
C LYS A 221 32.61 -9.80 -6.23
N ASP A 222 33.05 -10.33 -7.37
CA ASP A 222 33.43 -11.75 -7.53
C ASP A 222 34.82 -11.98 -6.89
N ASP A 223 34.88 -12.89 -5.91
CA ASP A 223 36.12 -13.25 -5.21
C ASP A 223 37.13 -13.95 -6.14
N GLN A 224 36.66 -14.68 -7.16
CA GLN A 224 37.49 -15.42 -8.11
C GLN A 224 37.89 -14.57 -9.32
N LYS A 225 37.03 -13.62 -9.71
CA LYS A 225 37.28 -12.68 -10.82
C LYS A 225 37.27 -11.25 -10.30
N LYS A 226 38.43 -10.79 -9.81
CA LYS A 226 38.68 -9.49 -9.13
C LYS A 226 38.19 -8.22 -9.86
N SER A 227 37.58 -8.30 -11.04
CA SER A 227 37.05 -7.17 -11.80
C SER A 227 35.59 -7.34 -12.28
N LYS A 228 34.87 -8.39 -11.85
CA LYS A 228 33.47 -8.60 -12.25
C LYS A 228 32.53 -8.59 -11.04
N ILE A 229 31.35 -8.00 -11.22
CA ILE A 229 30.25 -8.09 -10.27
C ILE A 229 29.55 -9.44 -10.42
N ASN A 230 29.19 -10.04 -9.30
CA ASN A 230 28.43 -11.28 -9.26
C ASN A 230 26.93 -10.97 -9.11
N PHE A 231 26.19 -10.98 -10.22
CA PHE A 231 24.76 -10.70 -10.22
C PHE A 231 23.94 -11.70 -9.38
N LYS A 232 24.41 -12.95 -9.23
CA LYS A 232 23.77 -13.93 -8.35
C LYS A 232 23.80 -13.47 -6.90
N ARG A 233 24.93 -12.92 -6.44
CA ARG A 233 25.07 -12.36 -5.08
C ARG A 233 24.14 -11.17 -4.84
N ILE A 234 23.87 -10.35 -5.85
CA ILE A 234 22.89 -9.25 -5.75
C ILE A 234 21.49 -9.80 -5.53
N ILE A 235 21.06 -10.76 -6.35
CA ILE A 235 19.74 -11.38 -6.23
C ILE A 235 19.56 -12.11 -4.90
N GLU A 236 20.62 -12.76 -4.40
CA GLU A 236 20.61 -13.52 -3.15
C GLU A 236 20.92 -12.67 -1.90
N GLY A 237 21.29 -11.39 -2.06
CA GLY A 237 21.66 -10.50 -0.96
C GLY A 237 22.93 -10.93 -0.21
N GLN A 238 23.89 -11.56 -0.89
CA GLN A 238 25.12 -12.09 -0.27
C GLN A 238 26.31 -11.15 -0.42
N TYR A 239 26.82 -10.66 0.69
CA TYR A 239 28.03 -9.83 0.78
C TYR A 239 28.71 -10.04 2.14
N LYS A 240 29.96 -9.61 2.28
CA LYS A 240 30.69 -9.70 3.56
C LYS A 240 30.15 -8.66 4.54
N PRO A 241 29.98 -8.97 5.83
CA PRO A 241 29.59 -7.97 6.83
C PRO A 241 30.58 -6.80 6.91
N ILE A 242 30.07 -5.59 7.18
CA ILE A 242 30.93 -4.40 7.37
C ILE A 242 31.90 -4.60 8.55
N SER A 243 31.48 -5.34 9.59
CA SER A 243 32.28 -5.67 10.75
C SER A 243 33.57 -6.45 10.44
N ASP A 244 33.63 -7.12 9.30
CA ASP A 244 34.85 -7.83 8.85
C ASP A 244 35.94 -6.85 8.39
N PHE A 245 35.57 -5.60 8.08
CA PHE A 245 36.47 -4.54 7.62
C PHE A 245 36.71 -3.50 8.72
N ASP A 246 35.66 -3.09 9.42
CA ASP A 246 35.73 -2.15 10.52
C ASP A 246 34.67 -2.46 11.60
N SER A 247 35.15 -2.91 12.76
CA SER A 247 34.30 -3.25 13.91
C SER A 247 33.89 -2.03 14.75
N GLN A 248 34.41 -0.83 14.46
CA GLN A 248 34.08 0.40 15.17
C GLN A 248 32.82 1.08 14.64
N VAL A 249 32.36 0.72 13.43
CA VAL A 249 31.11 1.25 12.86
C VAL A 249 29.93 0.88 13.76
N SER A 250 29.10 1.85 14.10
CA SER A 250 27.97 1.59 14.98
C SER A 250 26.98 0.57 14.40
N LYS A 251 26.34 -0.19 15.29
CA LYS A 251 25.28 -1.16 14.91
C LYS A 251 24.15 -0.51 14.13
N GLN A 252 23.80 0.74 14.46
CA GLN A 252 22.74 1.46 13.77
C GLN A 252 23.12 1.73 12.31
N THR A 253 24.34 2.20 12.03
CA THR A 253 24.79 2.45 10.66
C THR A 253 24.87 1.15 9.85
N VAL A 254 25.36 0.06 10.46
CA VAL A 254 25.36 -1.26 9.82
C VAL A 254 23.94 -1.67 9.46
N GLN A 255 22.99 -1.59 10.39
CA GLN A 255 21.58 -1.93 10.14
C GLN A 255 20.95 -1.08 9.03
N ILE A 256 21.29 0.22 8.95
CA ILE A 256 20.80 1.10 7.89
C ILE A 256 21.30 0.62 6.52
N ILE A 257 22.60 0.34 6.40
CA ILE A 257 23.22 -0.10 5.14
C ILE A 257 22.72 -1.49 4.75
N GLU A 258 22.62 -2.42 5.70
CA GLU A 258 22.08 -3.77 5.45
C GLU A 258 20.63 -3.72 4.99
N ARG A 259 19.83 -2.81 5.56
CA ARG A 259 18.44 -2.57 5.14
C ARG A 259 18.37 -1.96 3.74
N LEU A 260 19.29 -1.06 3.36
CA LEU A 260 19.40 -0.56 1.99
C LEU A 260 19.79 -1.67 1.01
N LEU A 261 20.65 -2.59 1.41
CA LEU A 261 21.13 -3.73 0.62
C LEU A 261 20.20 -4.96 0.67
N ASN A 262 18.99 -4.83 1.21
CA ASN A 262 18.05 -5.93 1.20
C ASN A 262 17.66 -6.29 -0.25
N PRO A 263 17.72 -7.59 -0.65
CA PRO A 263 17.39 -7.99 -2.02
C PRO A 263 15.91 -7.79 -2.34
N ASN A 264 15.04 -7.78 -1.33
CA ASN A 264 13.63 -7.43 -1.48
C ASN A 264 13.44 -5.91 -1.28
N ALA A 265 13.01 -5.23 -2.34
CA ALA A 265 12.76 -3.79 -2.33
C ALA A 265 11.72 -3.34 -1.28
N GLY A 266 10.74 -4.19 -0.97
CA GLY A 266 9.73 -3.91 0.06
C GLY A 266 10.32 -3.88 1.47
N HIS A 267 11.36 -4.67 1.75
CA HIS A 267 12.02 -4.74 3.05
C HIS A 267 13.03 -3.61 3.30
N ARG A 268 13.23 -2.71 2.33
CA ARG A 268 14.02 -1.49 2.50
C ARG A 268 13.19 -0.44 3.24
N TYR A 269 13.34 0.83 2.90
CA TYR A 269 12.57 1.93 3.50
C TYR A 269 11.26 2.17 2.76
N ARG A 270 10.22 2.57 3.51
CA ARG A 270 8.84 2.76 2.98
C ARG A 270 8.78 3.85 1.92
N ASP A 271 9.61 4.87 2.07
CA ASP A 271 9.94 5.92 1.11
C ASP A 271 11.27 6.59 1.54
N PRO A 272 11.81 7.55 0.76
CA PRO A 272 13.03 8.25 1.16
C PRO A 272 12.92 9.02 2.49
N GLU A 273 11.73 9.49 2.86
CA GLU A 273 11.50 10.20 4.13
C GLU A 273 11.63 9.25 5.34
N ASP A 274 11.21 7.99 5.20
CA ASP A 274 11.41 6.95 6.23
C ASP A 274 12.90 6.75 6.58
N LEU A 275 13.77 6.78 5.57
CA LEU A 275 15.22 6.72 5.78
C LEU A 275 15.75 7.98 6.46
N LEU A 276 15.32 9.16 6.02
CA LEU A 276 15.74 10.44 6.64
C LEU A 276 15.29 10.55 8.10
N CYS A 277 14.08 10.09 8.41
CA CYS A 277 13.58 9.97 9.79
C CYS A 277 14.43 9.00 10.60
N ASN A 278 14.76 7.83 10.06
CA ASN A 278 15.60 6.84 10.72
C ASN A 278 17.00 7.39 11.03
N LEU A 279 17.64 8.07 10.07
CA LEU A 279 18.95 8.70 10.23
C LEU A 279 18.95 9.80 11.29
N SER A 280 17.85 10.54 11.42
CA SER A 280 17.72 11.66 12.37
C SER A 280 17.11 11.26 13.72
N GLY A 281 16.71 9.99 13.89
CA GLY A 281 16.00 9.52 15.09
C GLY A 281 14.59 10.09 15.26
N LYS A 282 14.01 10.66 14.20
CA LYS A 282 12.65 11.22 14.21
C LYS A 282 11.61 10.14 13.93
N GLU A 283 10.41 10.34 14.45
CA GLU A 283 9.25 9.51 14.12
C GLU A 283 8.82 9.79 12.68
N TYR A 284 8.76 8.75 11.85
CA TYR A 284 8.24 8.84 10.51
C TYR A 284 6.72 9.06 10.50
N LYS A 285 6.26 10.12 9.82
CA LYS A 285 4.83 10.44 9.64
C LYS A 285 4.54 10.75 8.19
N LYS A 286 3.98 9.79 7.46
CA LYS A 286 3.44 10.05 6.12
C LYS A 286 1.99 10.52 6.22
N PRO A 287 1.60 11.63 5.58
CA PRO A 287 0.18 11.96 5.43
C PRO A 287 -0.51 10.83 4.66
N LEU A 288 -1.57 10.29 5.24
CA LEU A 288 -2.38 9.26 4.62
C LEU A 288 -3.45 9.91 3.75
N ASN A 289 -3.46 9.61 2.45
CA ASN A 289 -4.57 9.96 1.57
C ASN A 289 -5.79 9.04 1.76
N PHE A 290 -5.67 8.06 2.65
CA PHE A 290 -6.71 7.13 3.03
C PHE A 290 -7.25 7.48 4.43
N LYS A 291 -8.58 7.62 4.54
CA LYS A 291 -9.25 7.92 5.80
C LYS A 291 -9.42 6.64 6.63
N GLU A 292 -8.64 6.52 7.70
CA GLU A 292 -8.73 5.36 8.58
C GLU A 292 -10.03 5.29 9.41
N GLY A 293 -10.52 4.07 9.61
CA GLY A 293 -11.53 3.74 10.59
C GLY A 293 -12.52 2.65 10.17
N VAL A 294 -13.71 2.72 10.76
CA VAL A 294 -14.81 1.77 10.46
C VAL A 294 -15.59 2.26 9.26
N TYR A 295 -15.73 1.37 8.28
CA TYR A 295 -16.54 1.55 7.08
C TYR A 295 -17.80 0.69 7.17
N PHE A 296 -18.92 1.24 6.70
CA PHE A 296 -20.16 0.49 6.62
C PHE A 296 -20.24 -0.29 5.30
N GLN A 297 -20.31 -1.62 5.36
CA GLN A 297 -20.50 -2.46 4.19
C GLN A 297 -22.01 -2.60 3.90
N VAL A 298 -22.43 -2.09 2.74
CA VAL A 298 -23.83 -2.17 2.30
C VAL A 298 -24.14 -3.57 1.80
N TRP A 299 -25.18 -4.16 2.36
CA TRP A 299 -25.86 -5.34 1.82
C TRP A 299 -27.36 -5.07 1.81
N PRO A 300 -28.06 -5.18 0.67
CA PRO A 300 -29.50 -4.99 0.61
C PRO A 300 -30.17 -6.18 1.30
N GLY A 301 -30.66 -5.95 2.51
CA GLY A 301 -31.65 -6.81 3.14
C GLY A 301 -33.06 -6.52 2.60
N PRO A 302 -34.08 -7.28 3.05
CA PRO A 302 -35.48 -7.15 2.60
C PRO A 302 -36.13 -5.77 2.85
N GLN A 303 -35.46 -4.86 3.56
CA GLN A 303 -36.00 -3.61 4.07
C GLN A 303 -35.61 -2.36 3.25
N GLY A 304 -34.79 -2.51 2.20
CA GLY A 304 -34.43 -1.44 1.28
C GLY A 304 -33.41 -0.41 1.81
N TYR A 305 -32.90 0.43 0.91
CA TYR A 305 -31.76 1.33 1.14
C TYR A 305 -32.05 2.57 2.00
N ASN A 306 -33.31 3.01 2.11
CA ASN A 306 -33.66 4.21 2.88
C ASN A 306 -33.35 4.06 4.38
N ASN A 307 -33.66 2.88 4.94
CA ASN A 307 -33.32 2.57 6.35
C ASN A 307 -31.80 2.54 6.59
N ILE A 308 -31.02 2.22 5.56
CA ILE A 308 -29.55 2.19 5.62
C ILE A 308 -28.99 3.62 5.69
N LEU A 309 -29.60 4.60 5.00
CA LEU A 309 -29.16 6.00 5.05
C LEU A 309 -29.37 6.62 6.42
N ASP A 310 -30.53 6.41 7.04
CA ASP A 310 -30.80 6.87 8.41
C ASP A 310 -29.81 6.25 9.39
N PHE A 311 -29.53 4.97 9.21
CA PHE A 311 -28.53 4.26 10.00
C PHE A 311 -27.13 4.89 9.84
N ILE A 312 -26.61 5.01 8.62
CA ILE A 312 -25.30 5.61 8.33
C ILE A 312 -25.21 7.02 8.94
N SER A 313 -26.28 7.81 8.79
CA SER A 313 -26.35 9.17 9.33
C SER A 313 -26.25 9.21 10.84
N SER A 314 -26.91 8.27 11.53
CA SER A 314 -26.87 8.17 12.99
C SER A 314 -25.52 7.71 13.52
N LYS A 315 -24.79 6.84 12.78
CA LYS A 315 -23.55 6.20 13.26
C LYS A 315 -22.28 6.87 12.78
N LYS A 316 -22.35 7.73 11.78
CA LYS A 316 -21.23 8.54 11.27
C LYS A 316 -19.97 7.71 10.96
N PRO A 317 -20.06 6.68 10.12
CA PRO A 317 -18.89 5.87 9.77
C PRO A 317 -17.82 6.70 9.04
N SER A 318 -16.63 6.14 8.89
CA SER A 318 -15.54 6.79 8.15
C SER A 318 -15.88 6.85 6.65
N GLY A 319 -16.55 5.81 6.16
CA GLY A 319 -17.07 5.68 4.81
C GLY A 319 -18.00 4.49 4.66
N VAL A 320 -18.35 4.18 3.40
CA VAL A 320 -19.26 3.14 2.97
C VAL A 320 -18.57 2.31 1.89
N VAL A 321 -18.68 0.99 1.97
CA VAL A 321 -18.22 0.04 0.96
C VAL A 321 -19.44 -0.65 0.36
N ILE A 322 -19.52 -0.67 -0.98
CA ILE A 322 -20.62 -1.27 -1.73
C ILE A 322 -20.04 -2.32 -2.67
N GLY A 323 -20.54 -3.55 -2.63
CA GLY A 323 -20.15 -4.57 -3.61
C GLY A 323 -20.77 -4.27 -4.98
N ALA A 324 -20.03 -4.49 -6.07
CA ALA A 324 -20.53 -4.26 -7.42
C ALA A 324 -21.76 -5.12 -7.78
N SER A 325 -21.94 -6.27 -7.11
CA SER A 325 -23.15 -7.08 -7.23
C SER A 325 -24.40 -6.41 -6.62
N GLN A 326 -24.24 -5.36 -5.83
CA GLN A 326 -25.30 -4.81 -4.96
C GLN A 326 -25.36 -3.29 -4.99
N ILE A 327 -25.05 -2.71 -6.15
CA ILE A 327 -25.08 -1.26 -6.29
C ILE A 327 -26.53 -0.75 -6.08
N PRO A 328 -26.75 0.18 -5.14
CA PRO A 328 -28.06 0.77 -4.88
C PRO A 328 -28.48 1.75 -5.98
N SER A 329 -29.65 2.38 -5.82
CA SER A 329 -30.04 3.52 -6.65
C SER A 329 -29.04 4.68 -6.51
N ASN A 330 -28.91 5.49 -7.57
CA ASN A 330 -28.04 6.67 -7.58
C ASN A 330 -28.31 7.63 -6.41
N ASP A 331 -29.57 7.82 -6.03
CA ASP A 331 -29.96 8.68 -4.90
C ASP A 331 -29.28 8.30 -3.58
N PHE A 332 -29.07 7.00 -3.34
CA PHE A 332 -28.36 6.53 -2.15
C PHE A 332 -26.90 6.98 -2.16
N ILE A 333 -26.23 6.80 -3.31
CA ILE A 333 -24.82 7.15 -3.50
C ILE A 333 -24.62 8.65 -3.37
N VAL A 334 -25.49 9.45 -4.01
CA VAL A 334 -25.49 10.92 -3.89
C VAL A 334 -25.63 11.32 -2.42
N THR A 335 -26.59 10.74 -1.70
CA THR A 335 -26.81 11.06 -0.28
C THR A 335 -25.61 10.71 0.60
N VAL A 336 -24.98 9.54 0.39
CA VAL A 336 -23.76 9.13 1.13
C VAL A 336 -22.67 10.18 0.95
N LYS A 337 -22.49 10.67 -0.27
CA LYS A 337 -21.47 11.67 -0.60
C LYS A 337 -21.78 13.06 -0.08
N GLU A 338 -23.02 13.54 -0.22
CA GLU A 338 -23.44 14.84 0.32
C GLU A 338 -23.25 14.93 1.83
N LYS A 339 -23.36 13.81 2.54
CA LYS A 339 -23.08 13.72 3.98
C LYS A 339 -21.60 13.62 4.33
N GLY A 340 -20.70 13.65 3.34
CA GLY A 340 -19.24 13.68 3.54
C GLY A 340 -18.60 12.33 3.88
N TYR A 341 -19.31 11.22 3.67
CA TYR A 341 -18.77 9.88 3.87
C TYR A 341 -17.95 9.44 2.67
N LYS A 342 -16.83 8.75 2.94
CA LYS A 342 -16.00 8.18 1.88
C LYS A 342 -16.71 7.02 1.20
N LEU A 343 -16.64 6.95 -0.13
CA LEU A 343 -17.27 5.89 -0.90
C LEU A 343 -16.24 4.96 -1.53
N ILE A 344 -16.43 3.66 -1.36
CA ILE A 344 -15.71 2.57 -2.01
C ILE A 344 -16.72 1.70 -2.74
N ILE A 345 -16.42 1.36 -3.99
CA ILE A 345 -17.09 0.25 -4.68
C ILE A 345 -16.10 -0.90 -4.74
N ASP A 346 -16.40 -2.01 -4.08
CA ASP A 346 -15.65 -3.25 -4.23
C ASP A 346 -16.05 -3.86 -5.57
N PRO A 347 -15.15 -3.98 -6.56
CA PRO A 347 -15.47 -4.53 -7.87
C PRO A 347 -15.84 -6.02 -7.80
N GLU A 348 -15.51 -6.73 -6.72
CA GLU A 348 -15.85 -8.14 -6.54
C GLU A 348 -15.36 -9.08 -7.66
N THR A 349 -14.32 -8.67 -8.40
CA THR A 349 -13.74 -9.45 -9.52
C THR A 349 -13.20 -10.80 -9.07
N PHE A 350 -12.81 -10.93 -7.80
CA PHE A 350 -12.40 -12.19 -7.19
C PHE A 350 -13.50 -13.26 -7.22
N LEU A 351 -14.78 -12.87 -7.28
CA LEU A 351 -15.90 -13.82 -7.36
C LEU A 351 -16.00 -14.50 -8.74
N LEU A 352 -15.34 -13.98 -9.77
CA LEU A 352 -15.50 -14.45 -11.14
C LEU A 352 -14.55 -15.58 -11.54
N GLN A 353 -13.62 -15.97 -10.64
CA GLN A 353 -12.66 -17.02 -10.94
C GLN A 353 -13.31 -18.39 -11.01
N GLU A 354 -12.80 -19.21 -11.92
CA GLU A 354 -13.20 -20.60 -12.04
C GLU A 354 -13.06 -21.34 -10.69
N GLY A 355 -14.07 -22.15 -10.36
CA GLY A 355 -14.14 -22.90 -9.10
C GLY A 355 -14.73 -22.12 -7.91
N ILE A 356 -14.94 -20.81 -8.03
CA ILE A 356 -15.60 -20.00 -6.99
C ILE A 356 -17.11 -19.93 -7.26
N HIS A 357 -17.88 -20.86 -6.69
CA HIS A 357 -19.35 -20.87 -6.84
C HIS A 357 -20.05 -19.91 -5.88
N HIS A 358 -20.28 -18.67 -6.30
CA HIS A 358 -21.08 -17.70 -5.54
C HIS A 358 -22.45 -17.40 -6.15
N SER A 359 -23.45 -17.18 -5.28
CA SER A 359 -24.84 -16.90 -5.66
C SER A 359 -25.06 -15.55 -6.36
N TRP A 360 -24.01 -14.73 -6.52
CA TRP A 360 -24.10 -13.33 -6.95
C TRP A 360 -23.70 -13.11 -8.42
N HIS A 361 -23.30 -14.16 -9.15
CA HIS A 361 -22.98 -14.05 -10.58
C HIS A 361 -24.11 -13.40 -11.39
N GLY A 362 -25.38 -13.71 -11.09
CA GLY A 362 -26.52 -13.12 -11.78
C GLY A 362 -26.66 -11.60 -11.58
N ASP A 363 -26.24 -11.09 -10.42
CA ASP A 363 -26.25 -9.64 -10.17
C ASP A 363 -25.02 -8.96 -10.76
N LEU A 364 -23.85 -9.60 -10.68
CA LEU A 364 -22.65 -9.11 -11.37
C LEU A 364 -22.82 -9.07 -12.89
N ALA A 365 -23.59 -10.01 -13.47
CA ALA A 365 -23.88 -10.04 -14.91
C ALA A 365 -24.58 -8.78 -15.45
N LYS A 366 -25.11 -7.93 -14.57
CA LYS A 366 -25.68 -6.62 -14.93
C LYS A 366 -24.60 -5.56 -15.16
N GLN A 367 -23.38 -5.80 -14.71
CA GLN A 367 -22.26 -4.87 -14.86
C GLN A 367 -21.66 -4.97 -16.25
N ASN A 368 -21.38 -3.83 -16.87
CA ASN A 368 -20.85 -3.75 -18.24
C ASN A 368 -19.47 -4.42 -18.42
N TRP A 369 -18.77 -4.70 -17.32
CA TRP A 369 -17.46 -5.35 -17.30
C TRP A 369 -17.51 -6.84 -16.97
N TYR A 370 -18.70 -7.40 -16.70
CA TYR A 370 -18.86 -8.79 -16.31
C TYR A 370 -18.32 -9.75 -17.36
N MET A 371 -17.61 -10.77 -16.87
CA MET A 371 -17.04 -11.85 -17.66
C MET A 371 -17.21 -13.15 -16.85
N SER A 372 -17.78 -14.19 -17.46
CA SER A 372 -18.00 -15.47 -16.79
C SER A 372 -16.75 -16.35 -16.84
N ASP A 373 -16.58 -17.19 -15.81
CA ASP A 373 -15.60 -18.28 -15.74
C ASP A 373 -14.16 -17.85 -16.06
N LEU A 374 -13.67 -16.86 -15.31
CA LEU A 374 -12.33 -16.33 -15.49
C LEU A 374 -11.28 -17.40 -15.16
N ASN A 375 -10.43 -17.70 -16.14
CA ASN A 375 -9.25 -18.51 -15.98
C ASN A 375 -7.99 -17.76 -16.47
N PRO A 376 -6.79 -18.13 -16.01
CA PRO A 376 -5.56 -17.40 -16.33
C PRO A 376 -5.27 -17.23 -17.82
N SER A 377 -5.64 -18.20 -18.67
CA SER A 377 -5.35 -18.18 -20.11
C SER A 377 -5.97 -16.98 -20.85
N LEU A 378 -7.09 -16.45 -20.33
CA LEU A 378 -7.76 -15.28 -20.90
C LEU A 378 -6.91 -14.01 -20.80
N PHE A 379 -6.08 -13.90 -19.76
CA PHE A 379 -5.24 -12.73 -19.50
C PHE A 379 -3.98 -12.68 -20.36
N ALA A 380 -3.72 -13.71 -21.17
CA ALA A 380 -2.71 -13.62 -22.24
C ALA A 380 -3.15 -12.66 -23.37
N LYS A 381 -4.45 -12.36 -23.50
CA LYS A 381 -5.01 -11.51 -24.56
C LYS A 381 -5.05 -10.05 -24.12
N PRO A 382 -4.29 -9.12 -24.75
CA PRO A 382 -4.23 -7.72 -24.31
C PRO A 382 -5.59 -6.99 -24.31
N ASN A 383 -6.48 -7.34 -25.25
CA ASN A 383 -7.82 -6.75 -25.32
C ASN A 383 -8.68 -7.12 -24.10
N TYR A 384 -8.48 -8.32 -23.54
CA TYR A 384 -9.20 -8.78 -22.37
C TYR A 384 -8.92 -7.92 -21.14
N ILE A 385 -7.62 -7.72 -20.88
CA ILE A 385 -7.12 -6.85 -19.81
C ILE A 385 -7.69 -5.44 -19.93
N LYS A 386 -7.63 -4.86 -21.13
CA LYS A 386 -8.12 -3.51 -21.39
C LYS A 386 -9.62 -3.38 -21.15
N THR A 387 -10.43 -4.35 -21.63
CA THR A 387 -11.88 -4.33 -21.45
C THR A 387 -12.27 -4.40 -19.98
N LEU A 388 -11.68 -5.33 -19.22
CA LEU A 388 -11.97 -5.47 -17.80
C LEU A 388 -11.58 -4.21 -17.02
N ILE A 389 -10.39 -3.66 -17.26
CA ILE A 389 -9.91 -2.44 -16.60
C ILE A 389 -10.80 -1.24 -16.94
N ALA A 390 -11.09 -1.01 -18.22
CA ALA A 390 -11.91 0.11 -18.64
C ALA A 390 -13.32 0.03 -18.04
N GLY A 391 -13.86 -1.18 -17.95
CA GLY A 391 -15.19 -1.39 -17.41
C GLY A 391 -15.26 -1.26 -15.88
N VAL A 392 -14.29 -1.82 -15.13
CA VAL A 392 -14.20 -1.61 -13.66
C VAL A 392 -13.93 -0.14 -13.35
N PHE A 393 -12.98 0.49 -14.04
CA PHE A 393 -12.72 1.92 -13.88
C PHE A 393 -13.96 2.76 -14.20
N GLY A 394 -14.66 2.45 -15.30
CA GLY A 394 -15.89 3.15 -15.68
C GLY A 394 -17.00 3.00 -14.64
N LEU A 395 -17.12 1.82 -14.03
CA LEU A 395 -18.03 1.59 -12.91
C LEU A 395 -17.70 2.52 -11.74
N GLU A 396 -16.45 2.53 -11.29
CA GLU A 396 -16.05 3.33 -10.14
C GLU A 396 -16.10 4.85 -10.43
N ALA A 397 -15.68 5.26 -11.62
CA ALA A 397 -15.65 6.66 -12.04
C ALA A 397 -17.07 7.23 -12.20
N SER A 398 -18.01 6.46 -12.78
CA SER A 398 -19.40 6.90 -12.95
C SER A 398 -20.12 7.14 -11.62
N HIS A 399 -19.73 6.44 -10.56
CA HIS A 399 -20.24 6.68 -9.20
C HIS A 399 -19.39 7.67 -8.40
N ASN A 400 -18.34 8.23 -9.01
CA ASN A 400 -17.45 9.21 -8.43
C ASN A 400 -16.94 8.76 -7.04
N VAL A 401 -16.42 7.52 -6.94
CA VAL A 401 -15.87 6.97 -5.69
C VAL A 401 -14.75 7.85 -5.11
N ASP A 402 -14.48 7.76 -3.82
CA ASP A 402 -13.33 8.42 -3.19
C ASP A 402 -12.04 7.65 -3.40
N TYR A 403 -12.14 6.32 -3.51
CA TYR A 403 -11.00 5.44 -3.69
C TYR A 403 -11.28 4.42 -4.79
N PHE A 404 -10.33 4.26 -5.71
CA PHE A 404 -10.40 3.22 -6.74
C PHE A 404 -9.82 1.91 -6.23
N ILE A 405 -10.42 0.80 -6.65
CA ILE A 405 -9.93 -0.57 -6.42
C ILE A 405 -9.72 -1.24 -7.79
N PRO A 406 -8.47 -1.41 -8.24
CA PRO A 406 -8.17 -2.16 -9.45
C PRO A 406 -8.74 -3.58 -9.38
N PRO A 407 -9.05 -4.21 -10.53
CA PRO A 407 -9.43 -5.62 -10.56
C PRO A 407 -8.43 -6.48 -9.79
N TYR A 408 -8.94 -7.28 -8.87
CA TYR A 408 -8.17 -8.18 -8.03
C TYR A 408 -8.84 -9.53 -7.92
N PHE A 409 -8.03 -10.58 -7.83
CA PHE A 409 -8.45 -11.98 -7.86
C PHE A 409 -7.93 -12.72 -6.63
N ASN A 410 -8.65 -13.78 -6.23
CA ASN A 410 -8.22 -14.68 -5.18
C ASN A 410 -6.96 -15.42 -5.59
N ILE A 411 -6.00 -15.48 -4.69
CA ILE A 411 -4.80 -16.31 -4.85
C ILE A 411 -5.11 -17.61 -4.10
N PRO A 412 -5.33 -18.76 -4.79
CA PRO A 412 -5.67 -20.02 -4.12
C PRO A 412 -4.43 -20.78 -3.62
N ASN A 413 -3.28 -20.59 -4.29
CA ASN A 413 -1.94 -21.01 -3.89
C ASN A 413 -0.92 -19.90 -4.26
N TYR A 414 0.22 -19.78 -3.58
CA TYR A 414 1.13 -18.64 -3.79
C TYR A 414 1.84 -18.65 -5.16
N ASP A 415 2.14 -19.83 -5.70
CA ASP A 415 2.82 -20.00 -7.00
C ASP A 415 1.86 -19.90 -8.20
N ASP A 416 0.63 -19.43 -7.96
CA ASP A 416 -0.41 -19.35 -8.97
C ASP A 416 -0.19 -18.20 -9.96
N GLU A 417 -0.59 -18.42 -11.21
CA GLU A 417 -0.63 -17.40 -12.26
C GLU A 417 -1.48 -16.18 -11.85
N TRP A 418 -2.50 -16.37 -11.00
CA TRP A 418 -3.33 -15.30 -10.44
C TRP A 418 -2.53 -14.21 -9.75
N ARG A 419 -1.40 -14.54 -9.12
CA ARG A 419 -0.48 -13.55 -8.53
C ARG A 419 0.05 -12.61 -9.61
N HIS A 420 0.53 -13.14 -10.72
CA HIS A 420 1.05 -12.35 -11.85
C HIS A 420 -0.06 -11.57 -12.57
N ILE A 421 -1.28 -12.12 -12.62
CA ILE A 421 -2.46 -11.45 -13.15
C ILE A 421 -2.82 -10.25 -12.27
N ASN A 422 -2.87 -10.40 -10.95
CA ASN A 422 -3.14 -9.29 -10.02
C ASN A 422 -2.14 -8.14 -10.20
N ARG A 423 -0.84 -8.44 -10.34
CA ARG A 423 0.18 -7.42 -10.68
C ARG A 423 -0.15 -6.73 -12.00
N THR A 424 -0.47 -7.50 -13.03
CA THR A 424 -0.78 -6.96 -14.36
C THR A 424 -2.02 -6.06 -14.32
N MET A 425 -3.09 -6.47 -13.66
CA MET A 425 -4.31 -5.67 -13.48
C MET A 425 -4.02 -4.36 -12.76
N PHE A 426 -3.30 -4.42 -11.63
CA PHE A 426 -2.92 -3.25 -10.86
C PHE A 426 -2.12 -2.24 -11.71
N LEU A 427 -1.09 -2.72 -12.40
CA LEU A 427 -0.23 -1.86 -13.22
C LEU A 427 -0.95 -1.25 -14.42
N GLU A 428 -1.76 -2.03 -15.13
CA GLU A 428 -2.52 -1.53 -16.28
C GLU A 428 -3.66 -0.60 -15.85
N PHE A 429 -4.26 -0.81 -14.68
CA PHE A 429 -5.26 0.10 -14.11
C PHE A 429 -4.63 1.45 -13.76
N LEU A 430 -3.44 1.46 -13.15
CA LEU A 430 -2.69 2.70 -12.89
C LEU A 430 -2.41 3.48 -14.18
N LYS A 431 -2.00 2.80 -15.25
CA LYS A 431 -1.80 3.42 -16.56
C LYS A 431 -3.10 4.02 -17.10
N TYR A 432 -4.20 3.30 -16.95
CA TYR A 432 -5.50 3.71 -17.45
C TYR A 432 -6.04 4.96 -16.71
N SER A 433 -6.05 4.93 -15.38
CA SER A 433 -6.50 6.04 -14.51
C SER A 433 -5.74 7.34 -14.82
N ARG A 434 -4.42 7.25 -14.98
CA ARG A 434 -3.56 8.40 -15.27
C ARG A 434 -3.78 8.99 -16.65
N ARG A 435 -4.02 8.17 -17.68
CA ARG A 435 -4.36 8.66 -19.03
C ARG A 435 -5.62 9.51 -19.02
N LEU A 436 -6.56 9.19 -18.13
CA LEU A 436 -7.79 9.95 -17.94
C LEU A 436 -7.65 11.12 -16.96
N SER A 437 -6.44 11.37 -16.43
CA SER A 437 -6.15 12.42 -15.44
C SER A 437 -6.98 12.31 -14.15
N GLU A 438 -7.46 11.12 -13.82
CA GLU A 438 -8.17 10.81 -12.58
C GLU A 438 -7.15 10.35 -11.53
N ASN A 439 -6.70 11.28 -10.68
CA ASN A 439 -5.67 11.05 -9.66
C ASN A 439 -6.27 10.82 -8.27
N LYS A 440 -7.30 9.98 -8.17
CA LYS A 440 -7.86 9.60 -6.87
C LYS A 440 -6.98 8.56 -6.18
N PRO A 441 -7.03 8.48 -4.83
CA PRO A 441 -6.28 7.47 -4.11
C PRO A 441 -6.74 6.06 -4.48
N ILE A 442 -5.81 5.10 -4.43
CA ILE A 442 -5.99 3.73 -4.90
C ILE A 442 -5.84 2.76 -3.73
N LEU A 443 -6.76 1.82 -3.59
CA LEU A 443 -6.65 0.72 -2.64
C LEU A 443 -6.19 -0.55 -3.38
N CYS A 444 -5.08 -1.13 -2.94
CA CYS A 444 -4.57 -2.36 -3.52
C CYS A 444 -5.40 -3.55 -3.01
N GLY A 445 -6.25 -4.12 -3.86
CA GLY A 445 -7.05 -5.30 -3.54
C GLY A 445 -6.20 -6.56 -3.34
N ILE A 446 -6.43 -7.24 -2.22
CA ILE A 446 -5.82 -8.53 -1.89
C ILE A 446 -6.95 -9.49 -1.52
N SER A 447 -7.10 -10.59 -2.27
CA SER A 447 -7.97 -11.71 -1.89
C SER A 447 -7.13 -12.96 -1.74
N ILE A 448 -7.24 -13.60 -0.58
CA ILE A 448 -6.41 -14.76 -0.22
C ILE A 448 -7.23 -15.81 0.51
N SER A 449 -6.91 -17.07 0.21
CA SER A 449 -7.55 -18.24 0.83
C SER A 449 -6.91 -18.63 2.16
N GLU A 450 -7.66 -19.39 2.97
CA GLU A 450 -7.19 -19.91 4.28
C GLU A 450 -5.92 -20.75 4.17
N SER A 451 -5.76 -21.52 3.08
CA SER A 451 -4.61 -22.42 2.89
C SER A 451 -3.28 -21.67 2.81
N ILE A 452 -3.28 -20.45 2.25
CA ILE A 452 -2.06 -19.67 2.06
C ILE A 452 -1.68 -18.91 3.33
N ILE A 453 -2.66 -18.35 4.04
CA ILE A 453 -2.35 -17.47 5.18
C ILE A 453 -1.67 -18.21 6.34
N ASN A 454 -1.96 -19.50 6.50
CA ASN A 454 -1.57 -20.27 7.67
C ASN A 454 -0.09 -20.68 7.75
N THR A 455 0.71 -20.47 6.69
CA THR A 455 2.16 -20.75 6.74
C THR A 455 2.97 -19.46 6.76
N GLU A 456 4.01 -19.42 7.58
CA GLU A 456 4.89 -18.24 7.65
C GLU A 456 5.56 -17.93 6.31
N LYS A 457 5.98 -18.97 5.58
CA LYS A 457 6.61 -18.82 4.27
C LYS A 457 5.68 -18.09 3.30
N THR A 458 4.49 -18.64 3.08
CA THR A 458 3.51 -18.09 2.12
C THR A 458 2.96 -16.73 2.54
N ARG A 459 2.83 -16.47 3.85
CA ARG A 459 2.46 -15.15 4.37
C ARG A 459 3.51 -14.09 4.02
N LYS A 460 4.78 -14.35 4.32
CA LYS A 460 5.88 -13.43 3.95
C LYS A 460 5.94 -13.22 2.44
N GLU A 461 5.78 -14.30 1.68
CA GLU A 461 5.67 -14.27 0.23
C GLU A 461 4.55 -13.34 -0.29
N ILE A 462 3.36 -13.33 0.32
CA ILE A 462 2.29 -12.36 0.00
C ILE A 462 2.75 -10.92 0.29
N VAL A 463 3.29 -10.67 1.48
CA VAL A 463 3.76 -9.34 1.89
C VAL A 463 4.85 -8.85 0.95
N ASP A 464 5.84 -9.69 0.66
CA ASP A 464 6.94 -9.45 -0.26
C ASP A 464 6.43 -9.06 -1.65
N PHE A 465 5.41 -9.76 -2.14
CA PHE A 465 4.85 -9.51 -3.46
C PHE A 465 4.12 -8.17 -3.56
N TYR A 466 3.28 -7.84 -2.58
CA TYR A 466 2.44 -6.65 -2.58
C TYR A 466 3.16 -5.38 -2.09
N SER A 467 4.14 -5.51 -1.19
CA SER A 467 4.98 -4.39 -0.72
C SER A 467 5.87 -3.78 -1.81
N GLN A 468 6.06 -4.50 -2.92
CA GLN A 468 6.74 -3.97 -4.11
C GLN A 468 5.88 -2.98 -4.91
N PHE A 469 4.58 -2.85 -4.62
CA PHE A 469 3.73 -1.86 -5.27
C PHE A 469 3.90 -0.52 -4.53
N TYR A 470 4.08 0.58 -5.25
CA TYR A 470 4.34 1.87 -4.60
C TYR A 470 3.23 2.91 -4.77
N TYR A 471 2.45 2.81 -5.85
CA TYR A 471 1.42 3.80 -6.20
C TYR A 471 0.04 3.39 -5.71
N PHE A 472 -0.09 3.20 -4.40
CA PHE A 472 -1.38 3.02 -3.73
C PHE A 472 -1.33 3.57 -2.29
N ASP A 473 -2.50 3.74 -1.71
CA ASP A 473 -2.68 4.48 -0.45
C ASP A 473 -3.03 3.57 0.73
N ALA A 474 -3.71 2.46 0.50
CA ALA A 474 -3.98 1.42 1.50
C ALA A 474 -4.23 0.06 0.86
N PHE A 475 -4.07 -1.01 1.63
CA PHE A 475 -4.48 -2.36 1.22
C PHE A 475 -5.98 -2.54 1.48
N PHE A 476 -6.69 -3.12 0.51
CA PHE A 476 -8.06 -3.60 0.67
C PHE A 476 -8.03 -5.13 0.78
N LEU A 477 -8.01 -5.64 2.01
CA LEU A 477 -7.79 -7.05 2.30
C LEU A 477 -9.12 -7.77 2.46
N ARG A 478 -9.35 -8.80 1.64
CA ARG A 478 -10.49 -9.71 1.74
C ARG A 478 -9.99 -11.14 1.98
N LEU A 479 -10.57 -11.78 2.98
CA LEU A 479 -10.22 -13.16 3.34
C LEU A 479 -11.27 -14.11 2.76
N ASP A 480 -10.88 -15.05 1.91
CA ASP A 480 -11.76 -16.10 1.38
C ASP A 480 -11.59 -17.39 2.19
N VAL A 481 -12.29 -17.46 3.32
CA VAL A 481 -12.11 -18.54 4.31
C VAL A 481 -13.44 -19.21 4.66
N MET A 482 -13.40 -20.53 4.82
CA MET A 482 -14.59 -21.34 5.12
C MET A 482 -14.91 -21.36 6.63
N LYS A 483 -13.88 -21.28 7.50
CA LYS A 483 -14.01 -21.27 8.97
C LYS A 483 -13.43 -19.99 9.57
N ASN A 484 -14.29 -18.99 9.74
CA ASN A 484 -13.87 -17.60 9.95
C ASN A 484 -13.21 -17.25 11.30
N ASN A 485 -12.95 -18.18 12.23
CA ASN A 485 -12.60 -17.85 13.62
C ASN A 485 -11.70 -18.87 14.34
N SER A 486 -10.94 -19.70 13.60
CA SER A 486 -10.00 -20.61 14.26
C SER A 486 -8.83 -19.82 14.87
N PRO A 487 -8.30 -20.23 16.04
CA PRO A 487 -7.15 -19.54 16.64
C PRO A 487 -5.94 -19.46 15.69
N THR A 488 -5.69 -20.50 14.90
CA THR A 488 -4.62 -20.51 13.89
C THR A 488 -4.84 -19.43 12.83
N LEU A 489 -6.05 -19.33 12.29
CA LEU A 489 -6.39 -18.32 11.29
C LEU A 489 -6.27 -16.91 11.88
N ILE A 490 -6.77 -16.68 13.08
CA ILE A 490 -6.70 -15.39 13.76
C ILE A 490 -5.24 -14.95 13.95
N LYS A 491 -4.36 -15.84 14.43
CA LYS A 491 -2.93 -15.57 14.55
C LYS A 491 -2.31 -15.19 13.21
N SER A 492 -2.60 -15.97 12.19
CA SER A 492 -2.01 -15.79 10.86
C SER A 492 -2.47 -14.50 10.17
N VAL A 493 -3.76 -14.17 10.26
CA VAL A 493 -4.33 -12.91 9.78
C VAL A 493 -3.79 -11.73 10.58
N SER A 494 -3.66 -11.84 11.91
CA SER A 494 -3.10 -10.76 12.73
C SER A 494 -1.68 -10.42 12.31
N LYS A 495 -0.83 -11.45 12.12
CA LYS A 495 0.54 -11.27 11.61
C LYS A 495 0.56 -10.69 10.20
N LEU A 496 -0.32 -11.14 9.32
CA LEU A 496 -0.40 -10.58 7.96
C LEU A 496 -0.78 -9.10 7.98
N ILE A 497 -1.78 -8.72 8.79
CA ILE A 497 -2.19 -7.33 8.96
C ILE A 497 -1.01 -6.50 9.47
N GLU A 498 -0.31 -6.97 10.51
CA GLU A 498 0.85 -6.28 11.07
C GLU A 498 1.95 -6.07 10.01
N GLU A 499 2.31 -7.13 9.27
CA GLU A 499 3.34 -7.09 8.23
C GLU A 499 2.94 -6.18 7.05
N LEU A 500 1.67 -6.21 6.61
CA LEU A 500 1.17 -5.30 5.56
C LEU A 500 1.13 -3.84 6.04
N GLN A 501 0.65 -3.61 7.28
CA GLN A 501 0.51 -2.27 7.86
C GLN A 501 1.82 -1.55 8.09
N TYR A 502 2.90 -2.31 8.24
CA TYR A 502 4.24 -1.74 8.20
C TYR A 502 4.43 -0.87 6.94
N HIS A 503 3.96 -1.34 5.78
CA HIS A 503 4.11 -0.63 4.51
C HIS A 503 3.02 0.43 4.32
N LYS A 504 1.75 0.07 4.48
CA LYS A 504 0.58 0.93 4.22
C LYS A 504 -0.63 0.50 5.07
N PRO A 505 -1.54 1.41 5.43
CA PRO A 505 -2.77 1.06 6.15
C PRO A 505 -3.53 -0.11 5.51
N VAL A 506 -4.20 -0.92 6.33
CA VAL A 506 -5.04 -2.04 5.87
C VAL A 506 -6.50 -1.76 6.20
N LEU A 507 -7.38 -1.90 5.20
CA LEU A 507 -8.82 -2.04 5.37
C LEU A 507 -9.17 -3.52 5.24
N LEU A 508 -9.51 -4.17 6.36
CA LEU A 508 -10.04 -5.53 6.37
C LEU A 508 -11.52 -5.51 5.96
N ALA A 509 -11.82 -5.98 4.76
CA ALA A 509 -13.15 -5.96 4.19
C ALA A 509 -14.02 -7.10 4.75
N ASP A 510 -15.27 -6.78 5.07
CA ASP A 510 -16.29 -7.74 5.56
C ASP A 510 -15.82 -8.51 6.82
N ALA A 511 -15.29 -7.75 7.77
CA ALA A 511 -14.83 -8.25 9.06
C ALA A 511 -16.00 -8.71 9.94
N ASP A 512 -15.79 -9.78 10.69
CA ASP A 512 -16.79 -10.41 11.56
C ASP A 512 -16.53 -10.15 13.05
N LEU A 513 -17.00 -11.03 13.94
CA LEU A 513 -16.98 -10.83 15.40
C LEU A 513 -15.57 -10.67 16.00
N VAL A 514 -14.51 -11.20 15.38
CA VAL A 514 -13.13 -11.02 15.87
C VAL A 514 -12.53 -9.66 15.50
N ALA A 515 -13.27 -8.81 14.79
CA ALA A 515 -12.90 -7.44 14.44
C ALA A 515 -12.38 -6.62 15.63
N PHE A 516 -13.00 -6.76 16.81
CA PHE A 516 -12.55 -6.06 18.02
C PHE A 516 -11.11 -6.39 18.41
N GLY A 517 -10.71 -7.66 18.23
CA GLY A 517 -9.35 -8.13 18.51
C GLY A 517 -8.33 -7.61 17.50
N TYR A 518 -8.65 -7.64 16.20
CA TYR A 518 -7.79 -7.06 15.17
C TYR A 518 -7.61 -5.55 15.37
N MET A 519 -8.69 -4.85 15.68
CA MET A 519 -8.66 -3.44 16.03
C MET A 519 -7.81 -3.17 17.28
N ALA A 520 -7.93 -3.99 18.33
CA ALA A 520 -7.10 -3.85 19.53
C ALA A 520 -5.60 -4.06 19.24
N LYS A 521 -5.27 -4.92 18.26
CA LYS A 521 -3.92 -5.12 17.72
C LYS A 521 -3.42 -4.01 16.80
N GLY A 522 -4.24 -2.99 16.53
CA GLY A 522 -3.84 -1.83 15.73
C GLY A 522 -4.21 -1.94 14.25
N LEU A 523 -5.21 -2.74 13.88
CA LEU A 523 -5.78 -2.70 12.53
C LEU A 523 -6.24 -1.26 12.18
N SER A 524 -5.71 -0.70 11.09
CA SER A 524 -5.99 0.66 10.62
C SER A 524 -7.46 0.88 10.29
N SER A 525 -8.10 -0.08 9.61
CA SER A 525 -9.49 0.06 9.14
C SER A 525 -10.16 -1.28 8.92
N LEU A 526 -11.49 -1.29 8.96
CA LEU A 526 -12.28 -2.43 8.52
C LEU A 526 -13.61 -1.99 7.93
N SER A 527 -14.19 -2.83 7.09
CA SER A 527 -15.60 -2.74 6.73
C SER A 527 -16.40 -3.87 7.38
N THR A 528 -17.62 -3.58 7.78
CA THR A 528 -18.56 -4.61 8.21
C THR A 528 -20.00 -4.18 7.96
N SER A 529 -20.90 -5.15 7.90
CA SER A 529 -22.31 -4.94 7.66
C SER A 529 -23.13 -5.02 8.94
N THR A 530 -24.42 -4.74 8.83
CA THR A 530 -25.42 -5.09 9.84
C THR A 530 -25.70 -6.62 9.86
N ALA A 531 -24.67 -7.48 9.81
CA ALA A 531 -24.74 -8.89 10.19
C ALA A 531 -25.80 -9.82 9.54
N GLU A 532 -26.01 -9.72 8.23
CA GLU A 532 -26.56 -10.83 7.41
C GLU A 532 -25.54 -11.27 6.35
N SER A 533 -24.29 -11.60 6.75
CA SER A 533 -23.29 -12.04 5.78
C SER A 533 -23.72 -13.37 5.12
N LYS A 534 -24.10 -13.29 3.84
CA LYS A 534 -24.49 -14.40 2.95
C LYS A 534 -23.31 -15.27 2.50
N ARG A 535 -22.08 -15.04 3.00
CA ARG A 535 -21.01 -16.03 2.77
C ARG A 535 -21.54 -17.35 3.28
N LYS A 536 -21.33 -18.42 2.52
CA LYS A 536 -21.69 -19.80 2.88
C LYS A 536 -20.88 -20.27 4.10
N HIS A 537 -20.94 -19.52 5.20
CA HIS A 537 -20.88 -20.11 6.51
C HIS A 537 -21.97 -21.18 6.50
N ASN A 538 -21.58 -22.44 6.58
CA ASN A 538 -22.45 -23.51 7.08
C ASN A 538 -22.81 -23.24 8.55
N LEU A 539 -23.30 -22.04 8.87
CA LEU A 539 -23.86 -21.59 10.14
C LEU A 539 -25.34 -21.20 9.99
N ALA A 540 -25.89 -21.28 8.76
CA ALA A 540 -27.33 -21.22 8.49
C ALA A 540 -27.68 -21.89 7.13
N SER A 541 -27.36 -23.17 6.95
CA SER A 541 -27.85 -23.98 5.82
C SER A 541 -28.35 -25.35 6.28
N LYS A 542 -29.13 -25.36 7.36
CA LYS A 542 -30.16 -26.37 7.63
C LYS A 542 -31.28 -25.67 8.39
N ASN A 543 -32.29 -25.16 7.68
CA ASN A 543 -33.70 -25.05 8.13
C ASN A 543 -34.60 -24.11 7.31
N THR A 544 -34.19 -23.67 6.12
CA THR A 544 -35.12 -23.04 5.18
C THR A 544 -35.25 -23.86 3.92
N GLU A 545 -35.74 -25.10 4.07
CA GLU A 545 -36.51 -25.81 3.04
C GLU A 545 -37.11 -27.10 3.63
N LYS A 546 -38.17 -26.91 4.43
CA LYS A 546 -39.37 -27.74 4.31
C LYS A 546 -40.52 -26.80 4.00
N LYS A 547 -40.70 -26.48 2.71
CA LYS A 547 -42.03 -26.15 2.18
C LYS A 547 -42.54 -27.38 1.47
N GLY A 548 -43.38 -28.11 2.19
CA GLY A 548 -44.09 -29.30 1.72
C GLY A 548 -45.00 -29.82 2.81
N GLY A 549 -46.14 -29.14 3.01
CA GLY A 549 -47.33 -29.64 3.72
C GLY A 549 -47.29 -29.66 5.25
N GLY A 550 -48.25 -28.97 5.88
CA GLY A 550 -48.62 -29.14 7.29
C GLY A 550 -48.42 -27.89 8.14
N GLY A 551 -49.53 -27.27 8.56
CA GLY A 551 -49.54 -26.07 9.39
C GLY A 551 -48.81 -26.25 10.72
N GLY A 552 -47.90 -25.31 11.01
CA GLY A 552 -47.21 -25.19 12.28
C GLY A 552 -46.56 -23.81 12.40
N LYS A 553 -47.00 -23.02 13.37
CA LYS A 553 -46.49 -21.68 13.70
C LYS A 553 -44.96 -21.71 13.90
N GLY A 554 -44.22 -20.83 13.24
CA GLY A 554 -42.79 -20.61 13.51
C GLY A 554 -42.13 -19.72 12.46
N GLY A 555 -42.30 -18.40 12.56
CA GLY A 555 -41.69 -17.41 11.67
C GLY A 555 -40.15 -17.36 11.73
N PRO A 556 -39.51 -16.47 10.95
CA PRO A 556 -38.06 -16.27 10.99
C PRO A 556 -37.62 -15.91 12.42
N LYS A 557 -36.65 -16.66 12.94
CA LYS A 557 -36.13 -16.51 14.30
C LYS A 557 -34.97 -15.51 14.28
N ASP A 558 -35.19 -14.30 14.80
CA ASP A 558 -34.23 -13.18 14.75
C ASP A 558 -32.95 -13.44 15.58
N LYS A 559 -31.83 -12.85 15.15
CA LYS A 559 -30.53 -12.82 15.87
C LYS A 559 -30.21 -11.38 16.29
N PHE A 560 -29.55 -11.19 17.44
CA PHE A 560 -29.21 -9.87 17.99
C PHE A 560 -27.76 -9.84 18.47
N PHE A 561 -27.00 -8.79 18.14
CA PHE A 561 -25.69 -8.60 18.75
C PHE A 561 -25.83 -8.14 20.20
N VAL A 562 -25.19 -8.88 21.12
CA VAL A 562 -25.15 -8.56 22.55
C VAL A 562 -23.73 -8.13 22.90
N PRO A 563 -23.44 -6.82 23.07
CA PRO A 563 -22.08 -6.33 23.31
C PRO A 563 -21.41 -6.94 24.53
N LYS A 564 -22.16 -7.15 25.62
CA LYS A 564 -21.65 -7.82 26.84
C LYS A 564 -21.15 -9.24 26.60
N LEU A 565 -21.60 -9.88 25.53
CA LEU A 565 -21.22 -11.23 25.14
C LEU A 565 -20.32 -11.25 23.90
N LEU A 566 -20.06 -10.10 23.27
CA LEU A 566 -19.36 -9.97 21.98
C LEU A 566 -19.88 -10.94 20.89
N GLN A 567 -21.18 -11.26 20.90
CA GLN A 567 -21.73 -12.27 19.99
C GLN A 567 -23.17 -12.02 19.60
N PHE A 568 -23.57 -12.64 18.47
CA PHE A 568 -24.97 -12.71 18.08
C PHE A 568 -25.72 -13.80 18.83
N VAL A 569 -26.84 -13.44 19.43
CA VAL A 569 -27.71 -14.33 20.20
C VAL A 569 -29.00 -14.52 19.42
N LYS A 570 -29.37 -15.78 19.18
CA LYS A 570 -30.71 -16.12 18.74
C LYS A 570 -31.60 -16.24 19.95
N VAL A 571 -32.78 -15.63 19.92
CA VAL A 571 -33.75 -15.76 21.00
C VAL A 571 -34.88 -16.66 20.53
N GLU A 572 -35.00 -17.85 21.14
CA GLU A 572 -36.12 -18.76 20.91
C GLU A 572 -37.13 -18.61 22.05
N GLY A 573 -38.23 -17.89 21.82
CA GLY A 573 -39.28 -17.67 22.83
C GLY A 573 -39.21 -16.30 23.50
N ASP A 574 -39.41 -16.26 24.82
CA ASP A 574 -39.45 -15.03 25.63
C ASP A 574 -38.05 -14.39 25.79
N LEU A 575 -37.95 -13.10 25.47
CA LEU A 575 -36.73 -12.28 25.56
C LEU A 575 -36.26 -12.02 27.00
N SER A 576 -37.02 -12.43 28.01
CA SER A 576 -36.64 -12.33 29.43
C SER A 576 -35.29 -12.99 29.76
N ALA A 577 -34.91 -14.08 29.09
CA ALA A 577 -33.60 -14.71 29.25
C ALA A 577 -32.44 -13.82 28.77
N LEU A 578 -32.63 -13.11 27.66
CA LEU A 578 -31.65 -12.14 27.15
C LEU A 578 -31.48 -10.97 28.13
N ILE A 579 -32.57 -10.54 28.77
CA ILE A 579 -32.55 -9.44 29.76
C ILE A 579 -31.89 -9.85 31.08
N ARG A 580 -32.10 -11.08 31.57
CA ARG A 580 -31.36 -11.62 32.74
C ARG A 580 -29.84 -11.58 32.53
N VAL A 581 -29.42 -11.71 31.29
CA VAL A 581 -28.03 -11.81 30.85
C VAL A 581 -27.41 -10.44 30.62
N ILE A 582 -28.20 -9.50 30.10
CA ILE A 582 -27.77 -8.11 29.89
C ILE A 582 -27.82 -7.33 31.20
N GLY A 583 -28.80 -7.53 32.08
CA GLY A 583 -28.99 -6.73 33.30
C GLY A 583 -29.25 -5.24 33.02
N ASP A 584 -29.03 -4.38 34.02
CA ASP A 584 -29.36 -2.94 33.95
C ASP A 584 -28.33 -2.10 33.15
N ASP A 585 -27.13 -2.61 32.83
CA ASP A 585 -26.20 -1.89 31.94
C ASP A 585 -26.47 -2.22 30.46
N ALA A 586 -26.74 -1.19 29.66
CA ALA A 586 -27.22 -1.30 28.30
C ALA A 586 -26.16 -1.64 27.22
N LEU A 587 -26.68 -1.98 26.04
CA LEU A 587 -26.04 -2.63 24.90
C LEU A 587 -25.32 -1.67 23.92
N CYS A 588 -24.38 -0.84 24.37
CA CYS A 588 -23.75 0.30 23.64
C CYS A 588 -24.39 1.66 23.96
N ALA A 589 -23.76 2.77 23.58
CA ALA A 589 -24.20 4.12 23.92
C ALA A 589 -25.25 4.70 22.93
N CYS A 590 -25.92 3.86 22.14
CA CYS A 590 -27.00 4.32 21.26
C CYS A 590 -28.22 4.83 22.07
N ASP A 591 -29.08 5.65 21.45
CA ASP A 591 -30.21 6.30 22.15
C ASP A 591 -31.23 5.30 22.69
N LEU A 592 -31.40 4.17 22.02
CA LEU A 592 -32.22 3.05 22.50
C LEU A 592 -31.65 2.48 23.82
N CYS A 593 -30.35 2.17 23.84
CA CYS A 593 -29.66 1.65 25.03
C CYS A 593 -29.58 2.67 26.17
N LYS A 594 -29.39 3.96 25.86
CA LYS A 594 -29.47 5.04 26.86
C LYS A 594 -30.84 5.09 27.54
N THR A 595 -31.92 4.80 26.81
CA THR A 595 -33.28 4.76 27.36
C THR A 595 -33.45 3.60 28.33
N ILE A 596 -32.87 2.43 28.02
CA ILE A 596 -32.84 1.27 28.93
C ILE A 596 -32.12 1.62 30.24
N ASN A 597 -30.92 2.20 30.14
CA ASN A 597 -30.08 2.56 31.30
C ASN A 597 -30.78 3.50 32.31
N LYS A 598 -31.78 4.28 31.86
CA LYS A 598 -32.52 5.19 32.75
C LYS A 598 -33.52 4.47 33.67
N ASN A 599 -34.04 3.32 33.25
CA ASN A 599 -35.06 2.57 33.99
C ASN A 599 -34.45 1.33 34.67
N LYS A 600 -34.02 1.46 35.93
CA LYS A 600 -33.33 0.41 36.74
C LYS A 600 -34.14 -0.86 37.04
N LYS A 601 -35.39 -0.97 36.57
CA LYS A 601 -36.20 -2.19 36.61
C LYS A 601 -37.06 -2.21 35.36
N ILE A 602 -36.74 -3.09 34.43
CA ILE A 602 -37.51 -3.25 33.20
C ILE A 602 -38.70 -4.17 33.51
N GLY A 603 -39.90 -3.62 33.65
CA GLY A 603 -41.13 -4.39 33.83
C GLY A 603 -41.53 -5.12 32.54
N LYS A 604 -42.34 -6.18 32.64
CA LYS A 604 -42.77 -7.00 31.49
C LYS A 604 -43.40 -6.16 30.36
N GLU A 605 -44.19 -5.15 30.69
CA GLU A 605 -44.79 -4.22 29.72
C GLU A 605 -43.72 -3.37 29.02
N THR A 606 -42.73 -2.85 29.76
CA THR A 606 -41.59 -2.12 29.19
C THR A 606 -40.73 -3.03 28.29
N ILE A 607 -40.66 -4.33 28.57
CA ILE A 607 -39.98 -5.32 27.73
C ILE A 607 -40.73 -5.53 26.42
N GLU A 608 -42.05 -5.71 26.48
CA GLU A 608 -42.89 -5.85 25.28
C GLU A 608 -42.87 -4.56 24.44
N GLU A 609 -42.91 -3.39 25.08
CA GLU A 609 -42.77 -2.09 24.44
C GLU A 609 -41.36 -1.89 23.87
N PHE A 610 -40.30 -2.35 24.55
CA PHE A 610 -38.91 -2.32 24.07
C PHE A 610 -38.70 -3.20 22.83
N VAL A 611 -39.28 -4.40 22.82
CA VAL A 611 -39.22 -5.36 21.70
C VAL A 611 -40.05 -4.87 20.51
N THR A 612 -41.16 -4.18 20.78
CA THR A 612 -42.02 -3.56 19.75
C THR A 612 -41.40 -2.28 19.18
N ASN A 613 -40.71 -1.49 20.01
CA ASN A 613 -39.94 -0.30 19.63
C ASN A 613 -38.61 -0.62 18.95
N TRP A 614 -38.15 -1.87 19.04
CA TRP A 614 -37.07 -2.41 18.22
C TRP A 614 -37.56 -2.52 16.77
N LYS A 615 -37.60 -1.38 16.07
CA LYS A 615 -37.99 -1.32 14.66
C LYS A 615 -37.14 -2.31 13.87
N LYS A 616 -37.73 -2.89 12.83
CA LYS A 616 -37.16 -3.96 12.00
C LYS A 616 -35.72 -3.66 11.50
N GLY A 617 -35.30 -2.39 11.43
CA GLY A 617 -33.94 -1.94 11.09
C GLY A 617 -32.90 -1.92 12.23
N ASP A 618 -33.29 -2.05 13.50
CA ASP A 618 -32.38 -1.90 14.67
C ASP A 618 -31.69 -3.17 15.16
N LYS A 619 -32.16 -4.34 14.73
CA LYS A 619 -31.74 -5.66 15.25
C LYS A 619 -30.25 -5.97 15.03
N ASN A 620 -29.65 -5.31 14.03
CA ASN A 620 -28.28 -5.51 13.60
C ASN A 620 -27.36 -4.29 13.80
N ASN A 621 -27.90 -3.20 14.36
CA ASN A 621 -27.22 -1.90 14.48
C ASN A 621 -26.20 -1.83 15.61
N HIS A 622 -26.35 -2.67 16.65
CA HIS A 622 -25.53 -2.61 17.86
C HIS A 622 -24.07 -3.05 17.64
N PHE A 623 -23.83 -4.02 16.77
CA PHE A 623 -22.47 -4.48 16.46
C PHE A 623 -21.62 -3.34 15.88
N PHE A 624 -22.17 -2.66 14.88
CA PHE A 624 -21.52 -1.51 14.24
C PHE A 624 -21.33 -0.33 15.22
N CYS A 625 -22.31 -0.04 16.08
CA CYS A 625 -22.17 1.00 17.12
C CYS A 625 -20.99 0.70 18.04
N CYS A 626 -20.90 -0.54 18.52
CA CYS A 626 -19.81 -0.95 19.40
C CYS A 626 -18.46 -0.84 18.70
N LEU A 627 -18.37 -1.20 17.43
CA LEU A 627 -17.13 -1.05 16.65
C LEU A 627 -16.74 0.42 16.47
N SER A 628 -17.71 1.32 16.28
CA SER A 628 -17.45 2.76 16.21
C SER A 628 -16.98 3.33 17.55
N GLU A 629 -17.62 2.95 18.66
CA GLU A 629 -17.17 3.33 20.01
C GLU A 629 -15.77 2.76 20.32
N TRP A 630 -15.52 1.52 19.88
CA TRP A 630 -14.24 0.85 20.01
C TRP A 630 -13.13 1.55 19.22
N LYS A 631 -13.46 2.08 18.04
CA LYS A 631 -12.54 2.92 17.25
C LYS A 631 -12.11 4.16 18.03
N ASP A 632 -13.06 4.89 18.63
CA ASP A 632 -12.76 6.10 19.39
C ASP A 632 -11.86 5.79 20.60
N TYR A 633 -12.11 4.66 21.26
CA TYR A 633 -11.24 4.15 22.31
C TYR A 633 -9.83 3.83 21.78
N ILE A 634 -9.71 3.10 20.68
CA ILE A 634 -8.40 2.72 20.10
C ILE A 634 -7.58 3.95 19.70
N ASN A 635 -8.21 4.94 19.08
CA ASN A 635 -7.52 6.13 18.61
C ASN A 635 -6.96 6.99 19.75
N SER A 636 -7.51 6.86 20.96
CA SER A 636 -7.11 7.64 22.14
C SER A 636 -6.19 6.90 23.10
N HIS A 637 -5.90 5.62 22.85
CA HIS A 637 -5.17 4.75 23.79
C HIS A 637 -3.97 4.07 23.13
N LYS A 638 -2.98 3.70 23.95
CA LYS A 638 -1.78 2.95 23.52
C LYS A 638 -2.10 1.47 23.28
N PRO A 639 -1.30 0.74 22.47
CA PRO A 639 -1.53 -0.67 22.19
C PRO A 639 -1.77 -1.56 23.42
N GLU A 640 -1.05 -1.35 24.52
CA GLU A 640 -1.21 -2.15 25.74
C GLU A 640 -2.58 -1.94 26.40
N GLU A 641 -3.07 -0.69 26.38
CA GLU A 641 -4.38 -0.30 26.93
C GLU A 641 -5.52 -0.84 26.07
N ARG A 642 -5.32 -0.92 24.74
CA ARG A 642 -6.27 -1.53 23.80
C ARG A 642 -6.45 -3.02 24.05
N LEU A 643 -5.34 -3.74 24.17
CA LEU A 643 -5.33 -5.17 24.43
C LEU A 643 -5.87 -5.49 25.83
N GLY A 644 -5.50 -4.71 26.84
CA GLY A 644 -6.04 -4.84 28.20
C GLY A 644 -7.56 -4.70 28.24
N LYS A 645 -8.12 -3.70 27.54
CA LYS A 645 -9.58 -3.51 27.45
C LYS A 645 -10.26 -4.64 26.69
N TYR A 646 -9.66 -5.14 25.62
CA TYR A 646 -10.22 -6.26 24.87
C TYR A 646 -10.29 -7.52 25.73
N LYS A 647 -9.24 -7.78 26.54
CA LYS A 647 -9.22 -8.90 27.50
C LYS A 647 -10.35 -8.78 28.52
N GLU A 648 -10.56 -7.60 29.09
CA GLU A 648 -11.65 -7.32 30.02
C GLU A 648 -13.02 -7.65 29.40
N LEU A 649 -13.25 -7.25 28.14
CA LEU A 649 -14.49 -7.56 27.43
C LEU A 649 -14.68 -9.06 27.21
N ILE A 650 -13.63 -9.78 26.81
CA ILE A 650 -13.65 -11.24 26.65
C ILE A 650 -13.96 -11.92 27.99
N ASP A 651 -13.28 -11.55 29.07
CA ASP A 651 -13.46 -12.19 30.37
C ASP A 651 -14.84 -11.91 30.96
N ARG A 652 -15.36 -10.69 30.74
CA ARG A 652 -16.75 -10.36 31.05
C ARG A 652 -17.72 -11.26 30.28
N ALA A 653 -17.53 -11.41 28.96
CA ALA A 653 -18.37 -12.24 28.11
C ALA A 653 -18.35 -13.72 28.55
N LYS A 654 -17.17 -14.29 28.79
CA LYS A 654 -16.98 -15.66 29.31
C LYS A 654 -17.74 -15.88 30.62
N ASN A 655 -17.61 -14.94 31.56
CA ASN A 655 -18.27 -15.03 32.87
C ASN A 655 -19.80 -14.99 32.76
N ILE A 656 -20.34 -14.09 31.93
CA ILE A 656 -21.77 -14.00 31.70
C ILE A 656 -22.28 -15.28 31.02
N TYR A 657 -21.59 -15.78 29.99
CA TYR A 657 -21.96 -17.04 29.34
C TYR A 657 -21.98 -18.20 30.33
N LYS A 658 -20.92 -18.38 31.13
CA LYS A 658 -20.80 -19.47 32.11
C LYS A 658 -21.96 -19.48 33.11
N LYS A 659 -22.41 -18.30 33.54
CA LYS A 659 -23.52 -18.14 34.50
C LYS A 659 -24.90 -18.42 33.89
N ASN A 660 -25.08 -18.24 32.59
CA ASN A 660 -26.41 -18.22 31.95
C ASN A 660 -26.56 -19.23 30.79
N LYS A 661 -25.66 -20.23 30.69
CA LYS A 661 -25.63 -21.19 29.59
C LYS A 661 -26.91 -22.00 29.40
N GLU A 662 -27.67 -22.25 30.47
CA GLU A 662 -28.91 -23.06 30.43
C GLU A 662 -30.11 -22.22 29.95
N ASP A 663 -30.11 -20.92 30.24
CA ASP A 663 -31.15 -19.96 29.84
C ASP A 663 -30.99 -19.49 28.38
N LEU A 664 -29.78 -19.58 27.84
CA LEU A 664 -29.43 -19.04 26.53
C LEU A 664 -29.28 -20.16 25.50
N LYS A 665 -30.33 -20.42 24.72
CA LYS A 665 -30.24 -21.21 23.48
C LYS A 665 -29.60 -20.39 22.36
N PHE A 666 -28.29 -20.17 22.47
CA PHE A 666 -27.53 -19.53 21.41
C PHE A 666 -27.63 -20.34 20.11
N VAL A 667 -27.80 -19.66 18.96
CA VAL A 667 -27.12 -20.18 17.77
C VAL A 667 -25.65 -19.98 18.07
N GLN A 668 -24.98 -21.04 18.50
CA GLN A 668 -23.56 -21.03 18.81
C GLN A 668 -22.79 -20.64 17.54
N ILE A 669 -22.52 -19.35 17.37
CA ILE A 669 -21.42 -18.90 16.51
C ILE A 669 -20.10 -19.08 17.29
N ILE A 670 -20.15 -18.98 18.63
CA ILE A 670 -18.99 -19.01 19.52
C ILE A 670 -19.35 -19.88 20.74
N SER A 671 -18.58 -20.94 20.98
CA SER A 671 -18.67 -21.72 22.23
C SER A 671 -17.68 -21.15 23.25
N ASN A 672 -17.83 -21.49 24.54
CA ASN A 672 -16.89 -21.05 25.58
C ASN A 672 -15.41 -21.39 25.28
N GLY A 673 -15.14 -22.43 24.48
CA GLY A 673 -13.79 -22.76 24.01
C GLY A 673 -13.20 -21.68 23.09
N CYS A 674 -14.03 -21.07 22.24
CA CYS A 674 -13.60 -20.09 21.26
C CYS A 674 -13.07 -18.79 21.90
N PHE A 675 -13.62 -18.33 23.03
CA PHE A 675 -13.11 -17.12 23.70
C PHE A 675 -11.69 -17.31 24.24
N LYS A 676 -11.39 -18.49 24.78
CA LYS A 676 -10.03 -18.83 25.21
C LYS A 676 -9.12 -18.94 23.99
N ASP A 677 -9.56 -19.60 22.94
CA ASP A 677 -8.80 -19.71 21.69
C ASP A 677 -8.48 -18.35 21.07
N TRP A 678 -9.42 -17.39 21.11
CA TRP A 678 -9.21 -16.04 20.61
C TRP A 678 -8.26 -15.23 21.48
N GLU A 679 -8.37 -15.37 22.80
CA GLU A 679 -7.41 -14.79 23.72
C GLU A 679 -6.01 -15.38 23.45
N ASP A 680 -5.88 -16.70 23.42
CA ASP A 680 -4.62 -17.35 23.09
C ASP A 680 -4.14 -16.94 21.69
N ALA A 681 -5.03 -16.65 20.73
CA ALA A 681 -4.67 -16.14 19.41
C ALA A 681 -4.07 -14.73 19.44
N PHE A 682 -4.82 -13.76 19.97
CA PHE A 682 -4.42 -12.37 19.97
C PHE A 682 -3.31 -12.06 21.00
N PHE A 683 -3.23 -12.78 22.12
CA PHE A 683 -2.25 -12.46 23.17
C PHE A 683 -0.97 -13.32 23.10
N SER A 684 -0.92 -14.35 22.24
CA SER A 684 0.33 -15.11 21.97
C SER A 684 1.15 -14.59 20.79
N THR A 685 0.56 -13.69 20.01
CA THR A 685 1.21 -12.93 18.94
C THR A 685 1.55 -11.56 19.48
#